data_AF-A3GGV3-F1
#
_entry.id   AF-A3GGV3-F1
#
_cell.length_a   1.000
_cell.length_b   1.000
_cell.length_c   1.000
_cell.angle_alpha   90.00
_cell.angle_beta   90.00
_cell.angle_gamma   90.00
#
_symmetry.space_group_name_H-M   'P 1'
#
loop_
_entity.id
_entity.type
_entity.pdbx_description
1 polymer ?
#
loop_
_entity_poly.entity_id
_entity_poly.type
_entity_poly.pdbx_seq_one_letter_code
_entity_poly.pdbx_strand_id
1 'polypeptide(L)'
;MISIRDTISRIARTVRQTEPASKYTKPKTKSHSQSKSPSTSPGIYNKPKIVHRKDVKVDLKNTQGTNFQIHTYRDFLAPLGIPNLKVFNDELPPYSHSSAHQNWRKKQNSKPVNMFNNFLQDRSLFEKMMDFLINITPEHLKNTNFSNDMVVRHVLEQEEKESDTNRFPELSPRNSFGEVPSMPQPLTVQNFQEYIYTLTHSNFYYRNSSSLTSGLVPDILLYTHKLTNDEFKPYRSVHTYNYLIKFFGFDKNQSSFARELLLVMNKDGHKPNIDTINHLLKLAQTHSHIRTNTNTYQVIMKYLQLCQSMNIDINLSTFSRIYDSINNIFLKESFLNHIQRIKLPISKNLLLKILDDFMATTKDTGEVINFIENDLGHSNWKSDSKILNKVVYHKALQIQRDEDVDRLWRFVNEKDLDVDEYTLKSFLEGVRKNKLLDSQHYSKAMLMLSIYVNVYDSLSNVLRVYQFLLEELVRESEREPRLLGINTFIARGVVYEASGELLLPSEITQYGNSKRSASENYKILRRVSCGKLEKLEAITDIYNKMMEKFSEVAAITEPHKPFSEDEIQMWQKLKSSIKIDNNAAESERSLLIKAQIHCVPLTIPPGAVDKYRQAQLRKYETVRARERSNKMELGVEEHTRQQMRTRGIYDSRENMGVDKDNGEEIINKNLDTV
;
A
#
# COMPACT_ATOMS: atom_id res chain seq x y z
N MET A 1 29.81 21.67 -15.15
CA MET A 1 29.01 20.48 -14.79
C MET A 1 27.59 20.76 -15.19
N ILE A 2 27.14 20.11 -16.26
CA ILE A 2 25.78 20.28 -16.82
C ILE A 2 24.89 19.38 -15.97
N SER A 3 24.01 20.00 -15.18
CA SER A 3 23.17 19.35 -14.17
C SER A 3 21.91 18.77 -14.83
N ILE A 4 21.23 17.80 -14.20
CA ILE A 4 19.86 17.41 -14.55
C ILE A 4 18.98 18.63 -14.85
N ARG A 5 19.22 19.77 -14.17
CA ARG A 5 18.64 21.08 -14.46
C ARG A 5 18.71 21.48 -15.94
N ASP A 6 19.86 21.34 -16.60
CA ASP A 6 20.07 21.75 -18.00
C ASP A 6 19.45 20.78 -19.01
N THR A 7 19.37 19.49 -18.67
CA THR A 7 18.70 18.47 -19.49
C THR A 7 17.18 18.58 -19.32
N ILE A 8 16.71 18.83 -18.11
CA ILE A 8 15.30 19.06 -17.78
C ILE A 8 14.79 20.38 -18.40
N SER A 9 15.54 21.47 -18.35
CA SER A 9 15.21 22.73 -19.04
C SER A 9 15.33 22.66 -20.57
N ARG A 10 15.80 21.53 -21.14
CA ARG A 10 15.72 21.23 -22.59
C ARG A 10 14.51 20.37 -22.95
N ILE A 11 14.18 19.35 -22.14
CA ILE A 11 12.94 18.57 -22.26
C ILE A 11 11.73 19.50 -22.21
N ALA A 12 11.82 20.47 -21.31
CA ALA A 12 10.91 21.58 -21.18
C ALA A 12 10.46 22.26 -22.48
N ARG A 13 11.43 22.58 -23.34
CA ARG A 13 11.17 23.24 -24.63
C ARG A 13 10.37 22.37 -25.59
N THR A 14 10.38 21.06 -25.38
CA THR A 14 9.60 20.07 -26.12
C THR A 14 8.20 19.87 -25.53
N VAL A 15 8.01 20.05 -24.21
CA VAL A 15 6.68 19.96 -23.56
C VAL A 15 5.85 21.24 -23.77
N ARG A 16 6.47 22.38 -24.11
CA ARG A 16 5.79 23.64 -24.50
C ARG A 16 4.83 23.55 -25.70
N GLN A 17 4.67 22.38 -26.32
CA GLN A 17 3.77 22.18 -27.46
C GLN A 17 2.61 21.22 -27.16
N THR A 18 2.40 20.87 -25.89
CA THR A 18 1.25 20.06 -25.45
C THR A 18 0.51 20.73 -24.30
N GLU A 19 -0.34 21.71 -24.61
CA GLU A 19 -1.36 22.13 -23.64
C GLU A 19 -2.44 21.05 -23.54
N PRO A 20 -3.15 20.85 -22.43
CA PRO A 20 -4.35 20.02 -22.40
C PRO A 20 -5.60 20.90 -22.52
N ALA A 21 -6.29 20.87 -23.67
CA ALA A 21 -7.66 21.35 -23.76
C ALA A 21 -8.60 20.21 -23.34
N SER A 22 -8.87 20.09 -22.04
CA SER A 22 -9.91 19.19 -21.54
C SER A 22 -11.07 20.01 -20.99
N LYS A 23 -12.16 20.09 -21.77
CA LYS A 23 -13.51 20.32 -21.23
C LYS A 23 -14.03 18.97 -20.74
N TYR A 24 -13.72 18.62 -19.49
CA TYR A 24 -14.34 17.46 -18.83
C TYR A 24 -15.73 17.86 -18.31
N THR A 25 -16.77 17.33 -18.93
CA THR A 25 -18.12 17.29 -18.36
C THR A 25 -18.13 16.28 -17.21
N LYS A 26 -18.16 16.79 -15.98
CA LYS A 26 -18.23 15.99 -14.74
C LYS A 26 -19.51 15.12 -14.72
N PRO A 27 -19.44 13.82 -14.41
CA PRO A 27 -20.57 13.13 -13.81
C PRO A 27 -20.75 13.67 -12.38
N LYS A 28 -21.95 14.17 -12.07
CA LYS A 28 -22.32 14.58 -10.70
C LYS A 28 -22.40 13.33 -9.82
N THR A 29 -21.35 13.02 -9.08
CA THR A 29 -21.43 12.16 -7.91
C THR A 29 -22.21 12.91 -6.82
N LYS A 30 -23.46 12.49 -6.60
CA LYS A 30 -24.26 12.96 -5.47
C LYS A 30 -23.63 12.42 -4.19
N SER A 31 -22.90 13.26 -3.47
CA SER A 31 -22.53 13.00 -2.08
C SER A 31 -23.80 13.00 -1.23
N HIS A 32 -24.25 11.84 -0.78
CA HIS A 32 -25.17 11.75 0.34
C HIS A 32 -24.39 12.06 1.62
N SER A 33 -24.40 13.33 2.02
CA SER A 33 -24.06 13.75 3.38
C SER A 33 -25.20 13.34 4.30
N GLN A 34 -25.17 12.10 4.78
CA GLN A 34 -25.87 11.73 6.01
C GLN A 34 -24.82 11.77 7.12
N SER A 35 -24.87 12.81 7.97
CA SER A 35 -24.18 12.84 9.25
C SER A 35 -24.77 11.74 10.15
N LYS A 36 -24.25 10.52 10.01
CA LYS A 36 -24.55 9.42 10.94
C LYS A 36 -23.57 9.49 12.09
N SER A 37 -24.09 9.79 13.27
CA SER A 37 -23.41 9.49 14.52
C SER A 37 -23.02 7.99 14.52
N PRO A 38 -21.76 7.65 14.84
CA PRO A 38 -21.30 6.27 14.80
C PRO A 38 -22.06 5.45 15.86
N SER A 39 -22.75 4.38 15.45
CA SER A 39 -23.38 3.45 16.39
C SER A 39 -22.29 2.73 17.18
N THR A 40 -22.17 3.06 18.46
CA THR A 40 -20.99 2.82 19.32
C THR A 40 -20.96 1.48 20.05
N SER A 41 -21.92 0.57 19.80
CA SER A 41 -21.93 -0.73 20.47
C SER A 41 -21.16 -1.79 19.67
N PRO A 42 -20.01 -2.30 20.15
CA PRO A 42 -19.27 -3.34 19.43
C PRO A 42 -20.08 -4.63 19.36
N GLY A 43 -20.34 -5.12 18.15
CA GLY A 43 -20.92 -6.45 17.94
C GLY A 43 -19.99 -7.54 18.46
N ILE A 44 -20.53 -8.49 19.24
CA ILE A 44 -19.77 -9.64 19.73
C ILE A 44 -19.84 -10.75 18.68
N TYR A 45 -18.70 -11.07 18.07
CA TYR A 45 -18.59 -12.21 17.17
C TYR A 45 -18.02 -13.41 17.92
N ASN A 46 -18.84 -14.45 18.06
CA ASN A 46 -18.42 -15.74 18.61
C ASN A 46 -17.73 -16.57 17.52
N LYS A 47 -16.41 -16.79 17.65
CA LYS A 47 -15.76 -17.78 16.79
C LYS A 47 -16.31 -19.18 17.12
N PRO A 48 -16.74 -19.97 16.14
CA PRO A 48 -17.17 -21.35 16.39
C PRO A 48 -16.03 -22.13 17.06
N LYS A 49 -16.36 -22.97 18.06
CA LYS A 49 -15.41 -23.89 18.69
C LYS A 49 -14.90 -24.83 17.61
N ILE A 50 -13.65 -24.64 17.18
CA ILE A 50 -12.95 -25.66 16.39
C ILE A 50 -12.89 -26.90 17.28
N VAL A 51 -13.56 -27.98 16.83
CA VAL A 51 -13.57 -29.27 17.54
C VAL A 51 -12.12 -29.70 17.74
N HIS A 52 -11.68 -29.69 18.99
CA HIS A 52 -10.37 -30.14 19.39
C HIS A 52 -10.27 -31.64 19.13
N ARG A 53 -9.55 -32.06 18.07
CA ARG A 53 -8.93 -33.38 18.10
C ARG A 53 -7.86 -33.34 19.21
N LYS A 54 -8.06 -34.19 20.22
CA LYS A 54 -7.21 -34.28 21.41
C LYS A 54 -5.76 -34.58 21.01
N ASP A 55 -4.84 -33.98 21.76
CA ASP A 55 -3.44 -34.36 21.91
C ASP A 55 -2.65 -34.67 20.63
N VAL A 56 -2.27 -33.62 19.92
CA VAL A 56 -1.04 -33.68 19.12
C VAL A 56 -0.03 -32.76 19.79
N LYS A 57 0.92 -33.35 20.51
CA LYS A 57 2.23 -32.74 20.74
C LYS A 57 2.91 -32.65 19.37
N VAL A 58 2.43 -31.79 18.48
CA VAL A 58 3.18 -31.43 17.28
C VAL A 58 4.41 -30.73 17.80
N ASP A 59 5.56 -31.27 17.44
CA ASP A 59 6.86 -30.68 17.68
C ASP A 59 6.91 -29.32 16.96
N LEU A 60 6.36 -28.28 17.61
CA LEU A 60 6.23 -26.90 17.11
C LEU A 60 7.58 -26.28 16.72
N LYS A 61 8.69 -26.96 17.04
CA LYS A 61 10.04 -26.60 16.63
C LYS A 61 10.39 -27.04 15.20
N ASN A 62 9.73 -28.05 14.62
CA ASN A 62 10.13 -28.66 13.34
C ASN A 62 9.19 -28.38 12.16
N THR A 63 7.93 -28.01 12.37
CA THR A 63 7.03 -27.54 11.30
C THR A 63 7.16 -26.03 11.11
N GLN A 64 8.34 -25.64 10.59
CA GLN A 64 8.79 -24.26 10.51
C GLN A 64 7.89 -23.37 9.64
N GLY A 65 7.38 -22.29 10.22
CA GLY A 65 6.60 -21.26 9.54
C GLY A 65 7.35 -20.50 8.41
N THR A 66 8.64 -20.77 8.21
CA THR A 66 9.47 -20.32 7.08
C THR A 66 9.20 -21.10 5.80
N ASN A 67 8.80 -22.38 5.89
CA ASN A 67 8.60 -23.23 4.71
C ASN A 67 7.14 -23.34 4.26
N PHE A 68 6.17 -22.86 5.05
CA PHE A 68 4.74 -22.95 4.69
C PHE A 68 4.43 -22.28 3.33
N GLN A 69 4.97 -21.08 3.10
CA GLN A 69 4.77 -20.37 1.83
C GLN A 69 5.45 -21.10 0.66
N ILE A 70 6.66 -21.60 0.88
CA ILE A 70 7.38 -22.42 -0.11
C ILE A 70 6.55 -23.65 -0.45
N HIS A 71 6.00 -24.35 0.54
CA HIS A 71 5.16 -25.51 0.32
C HIS A 71 3.87 -25.18 -0.44
N THR A 72 3.21 -24.07 -0.09
CA THR A 72 2.02 -23.60 -0.81
C THR A 72 2.33 -23.32 -2.28
N TYR A 73 3.48 -22.70 -2.57
CA TYR A 73 3.92 -22.46 -3.95
C TYR A 73 4.39 -23.73 -4.66
N ARG A 74 5.05 -24.66 -3.97
CA ARG A 74 5.40 -25.98 -4.49
C ARG A 74 4.15 -26.74 -4.93
N ASP A 75 3.13 -26.79 -4.07
CA ASP A 75 1.84 -27.42 -4.39
C ASP A 75 1.16 -26.75 -5.60
N PHE A 76 1.13 -25.42 -5.63
CA PHE A 76 0.56 -24.67 -6.76
C PHE A 76 1.31 -24.92 -8.08
N LEU A 77 2.64 -25.00 -8.04
CA LEU A 77 3.50 -25.16 -9.23
C LEU A 77 3.74 -26.63 -9.62
N ALA A 78 3.45 -27.60 -8.75
CA ALA A 78 3.68 -29.02 -9.01
C ALA A 78 3.06 -29.51 -10.34
N PRO A 79 1.85 -29.06 -10.74
CA PRO A 79 1.27 -29.44 -12.02
C PRO A 79 2.08 -28.98 -13.24
N LEU A 80 3.04 -28.05 -13.12
CA LEU A 80 3.93 -27.67 -14.22
C LEU A 80 4.81 -28.84 -14.68
N GLY A 81 5.21 -29.73 -13.76
CA GLY A 81 6.12 -30.84 -14.06
C GLY A 81 7.55 -30.39 -14.36
N ILE A 82 7.99 -29.25 -13.81
CA ILE A 82 9.34 -28.70 -14.02
C ILE A 82 10.11 -28.81 -12.69
N PRO A 83 10.87 -29.90 -12.46
CA PRO A 83 11.53 -30.15 -11.18
C PRO A 83 12.68 -29.16 -10.91
N ASN A 84 13.23 -28.53 -11.94
CA ASN A 84 14.37 -27.62 -11.84
C ASN A 84 13.98 -26.16 -11.51
N LEU A 85 12.71 -25.87 -11.21
CA LEU A 85 12.34 -24.53 -10.75
C LEU A 85 13.00 -24.22 -9.42
N LYS A 86 13.32 -22.94 -9.19
CA LYS A 86 14.00 -22.50 -7.98
C LYS A 86 13.25 -22.87 -6.72
N VAL A 87 11.92 -22.85 -6.77
CA VAL A 87 11.07 -23.25 -5.65
C VAL A 87 11.25 -24.73 -5.27
N PHE A 88 11.61 -25.62 -6.20
CA PHE A 88 11.83 -27.04 -5.96
C PHE A 88 13.31 -27.41 -5.72
N ASN A 89 14.25 -26.53 -6.06
CA ASN A 89 15.67 -26.80 -5.92
C ASN A 89 16.19 -26.41 -4.52
N ASP A 90 16.26 -27.39 -3.63
CA ASP A 90 16.79 -27.26 -2.27
C ASP A 90 18.34 -27.17 -2.23
N GLU A 91 19.03 -27.42 -3.35
CA GLU A 91 20.49 -27.43 -3.50
C GLU A 91 21.07 -26.13 -4.05
N LEU A 92 20.25 -25.08 -4.20
CA LEU A 92 20.74 -23.77 -4.67
C LEU A 92 21.82 -23.21 -3.74
N PRO A 93 22.85 -22.52 -4.29
CA PRO A 93 23.87 -21.89 -3.47
C PRO A 93 23.24 -20.98 -2.41
N PRO A 94 23.73 -21.02 -1.17
CA PRO A 94 23.20 -20.18 -0.11
C PRO A 94 23.28 -18.72 -0.52
N TYR A 95 22.17 -18.02 -0.30
CA TYR A 95 22.04 -16.63 -0.69
C TYR A 95 23.10 -15.76 0.02
N SER A 96 23.95 -15.08 -0.77
CA SER A 96 24.97 -14.17 -0.23
C SER A 96 24.35 -12.87 0.29
N HIS A 97 24.09 -12.83 1.60
CA HIS A 97 23.60 -11.64 2.29
C HIS A 97 24.59 -10.47 2.23
N SER A 98 25.89 -10.74 2.30
CA SER A 98 26.94 -9.71 2.31
C SER A 98 27.03 -8.97 0.98
N SER A 99 27.03 -9.70 -0.15
CA SER A 99 27.07 -9.11 -1.49
C SER A 99 25.84 -8.24 -1.76
N ALA A 100 24.65 -8.71 -1.37
CA ALA A 100 23.42 -7.95 -1.56
C ALA A 100 23.37 -6.68 -0.70
N HIS A 101 23.84 -6.76 0.54
CA HIS A 101 23.93 -5.59 1.42
C HIS A 101 24.94 -4.57 0.89
N GLN A 102 26.07 -5.02 0.33
CA GLN A 102 27.04 -4.15 -0.31
C GLN A 102 26.44 -3.47 -1.56
N ASN A 103 25.74 -4.22 -2.41
CA ASN A 103 25.05 -3.67 -3.58
C ASN A 103 23.99 -2.63 -3.16
N TRP A 104 23.23 -2.92 -2.12
CA TRP A 104 22.24 -1.99 -1.59
C TRP A 104 22.86 -0.72 -1.01
N ARG A 105 23.94 -0.84 -0.23
CA ARG A 105 24.71 0.31 0.27
C ARG A 105 25.26 1.16 -0.88
N LYS A 106 25.76 0.54 -1.95
CA LYS A 106 26.20 1.27 -3.16
C LYS A 106 25.04 2.06 -3.77
N LYS A 107 23.86 1.46 -3.90
CA LYS A 107 22.65 2.10 -4.46
C LYS A 107 22.08 3.23 -3.59
N GLN A 108 22.19 3.13 -2.27
CA GLN A 108 21.70 4.14 -1.31
C GLN A 108 22.68 5.29 -1.05
N ASN A 109 23.88 5.24 -1.62
CA ASN A 109 24.92 6.22 -1.33
C ASN A 109 24.67 7.53 -2.10
N SER A 110 24.40 8.60 -1.37
CA SER A 110 24.16 9.94 -1.93
C SER A 110 25.43 10.77 -2.11
N LYS A 111 26.62 10.26 -1.77
CA LYS A 111 27.87 11.02 -1.95
C LYS A 111 28.20 11.15 -3.44
N PRO A 112 28.47 12.37 -3.97
CA PRO A 112 28.70 12.61 -5.40
C PRO A 112 29.73 11.69 -6.05
N VAL A 113 30.88 11.46 -5.39
CA VAL A 113 31.96 10.60 -5.89
C VAL A 113 31.49 9.15 -6.07
N ASN A 114 30.73 8.63 -5.11
CA ASN A 114 30.22 7.25 -5.19
C ASN A 114 29.12 7.13 -6.24
N MET A 115 28.26 8.14 -6.38
CA MET A 115 27.27 8.18 -7.46
C MET A 115 27.94 8.19 -8.83
N PHE A 116 29.02 8.93 -9.01
CA PHE A 116 29.78 8.96 -10.26
C PHE A 116 30.47 7.62 -10.55
N ASN A 117 31.09 7.00 -9.56
CA ASN A 117 31.71 5.67 -9.71
C ASN A 117 30.68 4.59 -10.08
N ASN A 118 29.51 4.61 -9.45
CA ASN A 118 28.41 3.71 -9.81
C ASN A 118 27.93 3.96 -11.25
N PHE A 119 27.84 5.22 -11.67
CA PHE A 119 27.51 5.57 -13.05
C PHE A 119 28.49 4.95 -14.04
N LEU A 120 29.81 5.06 -13.80
CA LEU A 120 30.83 4.48 -14.70
C LEU A 120 30.70 2.95 -14.83
N GLN A 121 30.36 2.26 -13.74
CA GLN A 121 30.17 0.81 -13.74
C GLN A 121 28.95 0.37 -14.55
N ASP A 122 27.82 1.06 -14.35
CA ASP A 122 26.54 0.68 -14.97
C ASP A 122 26.35 1.23 -16.39
N ARG A 123 27.10 2.27 -16.79
CA ARG A 123 26.95 2.98 -18.07
C ARG A 123 26.93 2.03 -19.27
N SER A 124 27.88 1.12 -19.38
CA SER A 124 27.97 0.23 -20.56
C SER A 124 26.75 -0.69 -20.73
N LEU A 125 26.19 -1.19 -19.63
CA LEU A 125 24.99 -2.04 -19.64
C LEU A 125 23.74 -1.20 -19.89
N PHE A 126 23.70 0.00 -19.31
CA PHE A 126 22.61 0.95 -19.51
C PHE A 126 22.50 1.40 -20.97
N GLU A 127 23.60 1.81 -21.60
CA GLU A 127 23.60 2.25 -23.01
C GLU A 127 23.16 1.11 -23.94
N LYS A 128 23.70 -0.12 -23.75
CA LYS A 128 23.24 -1.30 -24.51
C LYS A 128 21.73 -1.52 -24.38
N MET A 129 21.19 -1.40 -23.16
CA MET A 129 19.77 -1.53 -22.89
C MET A 129 18.95 -0.43 -23.57
N MET A 130 19.43 0.81 -23.55
CA MET A 130 18.77 1.94 -24.21
C MET A 130 18.77 1.79 -25.73
N ASP A 131 19.89 1.42 -26.33
CA ASP A 131 19.99 1.18 -27.78
C ASP A 131 19.01 0.10 -28.22
N PHE A 132 18.93 -1.00 -27.45
CA PHE A 132 17.98 -2.07 -27.71
C PHE A 132 16.53 -1.61 -27.54
N LEU A 133 16.21 -0.87 -26.47
CA LEU A 133 14.88 -0.32 -26.22
C LEU A 133 14.42 0.56 -27.38
N ILE A 134 15.29 1.48 -27.83
CA ILE A 134 15.01 2.38 -28.95
C ILE A 134 14.76 1.58 -30.23
N ASN A 135 15.59 0.57 -30.50
CA ASN A 135 15.44 -0.27 -31.69
C ASN A 135 14.07 -0.95 -31.75
N ILE A 136 13.62 -1.53 -30.64
CA ILE A 136 12.32 -2.23 -30.58
C ILE A 136 11.11 -1.31 -30.36
N THR A 137 11.32 0.01 -30.23
CA THR A 137 10.21 0.96 -30.06
C THR A 137 9.42 1.06 -31.36
N PRO A 138 8.07 0.96 -31.33
CA PRO A 138 7.25 1.16 -32.51
C PRO A 138 7.44 2.54 -33.16
N GLU A 139 7.43 2.59 -34.49
CA GLU A 139 7.66 3.84 -35.24
C GLU A 139 6.61 4.91 -34.97
N HIS A 140 5.36 4.52 -34.67
CA HIS A 140 4.29 5.49 -34.36
C HIS A 140 4.54 6.26 -33.05
N LEU A 141 5.40 5.73 -32.16
CA LEU A 141 5.83 6.43 -30.93
C LEU A 141 7.09 7.25 -31.14
N LYS A 142 7.85 7.02 -32.23
CA LYS A 142 9.08 7.75 -32.55
C LYS A 142 8.79 8.96 -33.43
N ASN A 143 9.73 9.90 -33.43
CA ASN A 143 9.74 11.03 -34.35
C ASN A 143 8.44 11.85 -34.33
N THR A 144 7.71 11.85 -33.21
CA THR A 144 6.44 12.54 -33.09
C THR A 144 6.64 14.03 -33.36
N ASN A 145 5.79 14.59 -34.22
CA ASN A 145 5.87 16.00 -34.55
C ASN A 145 5.30 16.84 -33.42
N PHE A 146 6.15 17.23 -32.47
CA PHE A 146 5.75 18.09 -31.35
C PHE A 146 5.18 19.44 -31.79
N SER A 147 5.53 19.96 -32.98
CA SER A 147 4.94 21.19 -33.50
C SER A 147 3.43 21.07 -33.78
N ASN A 148 2.90 19.85 -33.82
CA ASN A 148 1.47 19.58 -33.97
C ASN A 148 0.91 18.92 -32.70
N ASP A 149 0.38 19.76 -31.80
CA ASP A 149 -0.21 19.38 -30.52
C ASP A 149 -1.29 18.28 -30.66
N MET A 150 -2.11 18.33 -31.71
CA MET A 150 -3.16 17.32 -31.93
C MET A 150 -2.59 15.91 -32.13
N VAL A 151 -1.44 15.78 -32.80
CA VAL A 151 -0.82 14.47 -33.04
C VAL A 151 -0.27 13.90 -31.74
N VAL A 152 0.38 14.73 -30.92
CA VAL A 152 0.93 14.28 -29.63
C VAL A 152 -0.20 13.88 -28.67
N ARG A 153 -1.26 14.68 -28.59
CA ARG A 153 -2.45 14.34 -27.79
C ARG A 153 -3.08 13.04 -28.26
N HIS A 154 -3.24 12.85 -29.56
CA HIS A 154 -3.82 11.63 -30.09
C HIS A 154 -3.02 10.37 -29.69
N VAL A 155 -1.69 10.43 -29.77
CA VAL A 155 -0.82 9.33 -29.33
C VAL A 155 -0.95 9.09 -27.83
N LEU A 156 -0.96 10.15 -27.02
CA LEU A 156 -1.11 10.03 -25.56
C LEU A 156 -2.47 9.47 -25.16
N GLU A 157 -3.56 9.92 -25.81
CA GLU A 157 -4.93 9.44 -25.57
C GLU A 157 -5.10 7.98 -26.00
N GLN A 158 -4.50 7.59 -27.13
CA GLN A 158 -4.52 6.20 -27.58
C GLN A 158 -3.80 5.29 -26.57
N GLU A 159 -2.60 5.67 -26.14
CA GLU A 159 -1.81 4.94 -25.15
C GLU A 159 -2.51 4.86 -23.79
N GLU A 160 -3.18 5.92 -23.36
CA GLU A 160 -3.99 5.94 -22.13
C GLU A 160 -5.19 5.00 -22.23
N LYS A 161 -5.91 5.05 -23.35
CA LYS A 161 -7.06 4.17 -23.62
C LYS A 161 -6.67 2.69 -23.66
N GLU A 162 -5.55 2.35 -24.29
CA GLU A 162 -5.02 0.99 -24.31
C GLU A 162 -4.62 0.53 -22.90
N SER A 163 -3.98 1.40 -22.11
CA SER A 163 -3.62 1.13 -20.71
C SER A 163 -4.85 0.91 -19.80
N ASP A 164 -5.97 1.55 -20.09
CA ASP A 164 -7.16 1.55 -19.25
C ASP A 164 -8.23 0.54 -19.66
N THR A 165 -8.12 -0.06 -20.85
CA THR A 165 -9.05 -1.08 -21.37
C THR A 165 -9.27 -2.26 -20.40
N ASN A 166 -8.27 -2.60 -19.58
CA ASN A 166 -8.31 -3.70 -18.62
C ASN A 166 -8.20 -3.22 -17.17
N ARG A 167 -8.69 -2.01 -16.88
CA ARG A 167 -8.73 -1.49 -15.52
C ARG A 167 -10.16 -1.20 -15.11
N PHE A 168 -10.47 -1.55 -13.88
CA PHE A 168 -11.80 -1.31 -13.29
C PHE A 168 -11.67 -0.46 -12.02
N PRO A 169 -11.15 0.79 -12.12
CA PRO A 169 -10.90 1.63 -10.95
C PRO A 169 -12.20 1.93 -10.18
N GLU A 170 -13.34 1.97 -10.86
CA GLU A 170 -14.65 2.21 -10.26
C GLU A 170 -15.14 1.03 -9.40
N LEU A 171 -14.70 -0.19 -9.69
CA LEU A 171 -15.12 -1.40 -8.96
C LEU A 171 -14.30 -1.65 -7.69
N SER A 172 -13.09 -1.08 -7.60
CA SER A 172 -12.08 -1.48 -6.63
C SER A 172 -11.63 -0.33 -5.73
N PRO A 173 -12.28 -0.13 -4.56
CA PRO A 173 -11.78 0.83 -3.60
C PRO A 173 -10.38 0.42 -3.13
N ARG A 174 -9.42 1.35 -3.17
CA ARG A 174 -8.02 1.08 -2.79
C ARG A 174 -7.89 0.42 -1.42
N ASN A 175 -8.75 0.80 -0.48
CA ASN A 175 -8.84 0.25 0.86
C ASN A 175 -10.26 -0.26 1.08
N SER A 176 -10.41 -1.53 1.45
CA SER A 176 -11.67 -2.12 1.89
C SER A 176 -11.58 -2.54 3.35
N PHE A 177 -12.53 -2.06 4.14
CA PHE A 177 -12.64 -2.36 5.58
C PHE A 177 -13.72 -3.39 5.88
N GLY A 178 -14.48 -3.82 4.88
CA GLY A 178 -15.47 -4.89 4.97
C GLY A 178 -14.91 -6.27 4.60
N GLU A 179 -15.80 -7.25 4.57
CA GLU A 179 -15.51 -8.60 4.11
C GLU A 179 -15.11 -8.64 2.62
N VAL A 180 -14.37 -9.67 2.22
CA VAL A 180 -14.06 -9.97 0.83
C VAL A 180 -15.38 -10.18 0.07
N PRO A 181 -15.57 -9.57 -1.11
CA PRO A 181 -16.82 -9.70 -1.85
C PRO A 181 -17.10 -11.15 -2.22
N SER A 182 -18.39 -11.48 -2.28
CA SER A 182 -18.84 -12.77 -2.79
C SER A 182 -18.44 -12.93 -4.26
N MET A 183 -18.10 -14.15 -4.62
CA MET A 183 -17.80 -14.54 -5.98
C MET A 183 -19.07 -14.45 -6.83
N PRO A 184 -19.02 -13.80 -8.01
CA PRO A 184 -20.22 -13.60 -8.82
C PRO A 184 -20.78 -14.95 -9.30
N GLN A 185 -22.10 -15.06 -9.30
CA GLN A 185 -22.84 -16.20 -9.84
C GLN A 185 -23.95 -15.71 -10.78
N PRO A 186 -24.10 -16.28 -11.99
CA PRO A 186 -23.20 -17.26 -12.62
C PRO A 186 -21.83 -16.64 -13.00
N LEU A 187 -20.80 -17.49 -13.12
CA LEU A 187 -19.48 -17.05 -13.56
C LEU A 187 -19.43 -16.82 -15.08
N THR A 188 -18.83 -15.70 -15.47
CA THR A 188 -18.47 -15.36 -16.84
C THR A 188 -17.01 -14.92 -16.87
N VAL A 189 -16.37 -14.94 -18.05
CA VAL A 189 -14.98 -14.48 -18.19
C VAL A 189 -14.82 -13.04 -17.68
N GLN A 190 -15.79 -12.17 -18.00
CA GLN A 190 -15.77 -10.75 -17.63
C GLN A 190 -15.93 -10.54 -16.12
N ASN A 191 -16.97 -11.10 -15.49
CA ASN A 191 -17.20 -10.88 -14.06
C ASN A 191 -16.12 -11.57 -13.20
N PHE A 192 -15.53 -12.67 -13.68
CA PHE A 192 -14.40 -13.30 -13.03
C PHE A 192 -13.16 -12.40 -13.12
N GLN A 193 -12.90 -11.80 -14.29
CA GLN A 193 -11.82 -10.84 -14.45
C GLN A 193 -11.97 -9.62 -13.52
N GLU A 194 -13.17 -9.05 -13.41
CA GLU A 194 -13.49 -7.95 -12.49
C GLU A 194 -13.34 -8.35 -11.02
N TYR A 195 -13.76 -9.57 -10.67
CA TYR A 195 -13.60 -10.12 -9.33
C TYR A 195 -12.11 -10.25 -8.95
N ILE A 196 -11.31 -10.87 -9.81
CA ILE A 196 -9.86 -11.02 -9.61
C ILE A 196 -9.18 -9.64 -9.59
N TYR A 197 -9.61 -8.70 -10.43
CA TYR A 197 -9.13 -7.31 -10.38
C TYR A 197 -9.40 -6.71 -9.00
N THR A 198 -10.61 -6.85 -8.47
CA THR A 198 -11.01 -6.33 -7.15
C THR A 198 -10.16 -6.91 -6.03
N LEU A 199 -9.94 -8.23 -6.04
CA LEU A 199 -9.10 -8.92 -5.07
C LEU A 199 -7.64 -8.47 -5.10
N THR A 200 -7.12 -8.09 -6.26
CA THR A 200 -5.71 -7.76 -6.47
C THR A 200 -5.40 -6.27 -6.44
N HIS A 201 -6.40 -5.40 -6.61
CA HIS A 201 -6.27 -3.94 -6.63
C HIS A 201 -6.79 -3.24 -5.37
N SER A 202 -7.51 -3.98 -4.52
CA SER A 202 -8.00 -3.50 -3.22
C SER A 202 -7.20 -4.11 -2.06
N ASN A 203 -6.98 -3.35 -0.99
CA ASN A 203 -6.43 -3.88 0.26
C ASN A 203 -7.56 -4.16 1.26
N PHE A 204 -7.83 -5.44 1.52
CA PHE A 204 -8.83 -5.91 2.48
C PHE A 204 -8.20 -6.02 3.87
N TYR A 205 -8.52 -5.05 4.72
CA TYR A 205 -7.99 -4.98 6.09
C TYR A 205 -8.78 -5.82 7.08
N TYR A 206 -10.08 -6.05 6.84
CA TYR A 206 -10.92 -6.86 7.71
C TYR A 206 -10.35 -8.28 7.84
N ARG A 207 -10.19 -8.75 9.08
CA ARG A 207 -9.60 -10.07 9.40
C ARG A 207 -8.26 -10.33 8.71
N ASN A 208 -7.54 -9.27 8.31
CA ASN A 208 -6.26 -9.35 7.62
C ASN A 208 -6.32 -10.13 6.29
N SER A 209 -7.46 -10.10 5.58
CA SER A 209 -7.74 -10.92 4.38
C SER A 209 -6.72 -10.76 3.25
N SER A 210 -6.08 -9.61 3.08
CA SER A 210 -5.03 -9.41 2.05
C SER A 210 -3.62 -9.86 2.46
N SER A 211 -3.41 -10.39 3.66
CA SER A 211 -2.09 -10.81 4.12
C SER A 211 -1.58 -12.07 3.43
N LEU A 212 -0.32 -12.06 2.97
CA LEU A 212 0.30 -13.27 2.40
C LEU A 212 0.45 -14.41 3.41
N THR A 213 0.51 -14.11 4.71
CA THR A 213 0.84 -15.11 5.73
C THR A 213 -0.35 -15.82 6.34
N SER A 214 -1.56 -15.24 6.23
CA SER A 214 -2.77 -15.70 6.92
C SER A 214 -4.07 -15.18 6.26
N GLY A 215 -3.97 -14.53 5.10
CA GLY A 215 -5.10 -13.88 4.45
C GLY A 215 -5.77 -14.79 3.45
N LEU A 216 -7.09 -14.65 3.31
CA LEU A 216 -7.89 -15.44 2.39
C LEU A 216 -7.74 -15.02 0.92
N VAL A 217 -7.39 -13.76 0.64
CA VAL A 217 -7.27 -13.27 -0.75
C VAL A 217 -6.18 -14.01 -1.53
N PRO A 218 -4.93 -14.13 -1.05
CA PRO A 218 -3.92 -14.96 -1.72
C PRO A 218 -4.38 -16.41 -1.94
N ASP A 219 -5.12 -16.98 -0.98
CA ASP A 219 -5.61 -18.35 -1.05
C ASP A 219 -6.66 -18.52 -2.17
N ILE A 220 -7.61 -17.59 -2.29
CA ILE A 220 -8.58 -17.55 -3.39
C ILE A 220 -7.86 -17.43 -4.74
N LEU A 221 -6.86 -16.55 -4.84
CA LEU A 221 -6.11 -16.34 -6.08
C LEU A 221 -5.37 -17.61 -6.52
N LEU A 222 -4.71 -18.30 -5.58
CA LEU A 222 -4.02 -19.56 -5.88
C LEU A 222 -5.01 -20.69 -6.18
N TYR A 223 -6.11 -20.81 -5.44
CA TYR A 223 -7.13 -21.83 -5.67
C TYR A 223 -7.78 -21.69 -7.06
N THR A 224 -8.20 -20.48 -7.42
CA THR A 224 -8.89 -20.21 -8.69
C THR A 224 -7.99 -20.28 -9.91
N HIS A 225 -6.66 -20.17 -9.75
CA HIS A 225 -5.68 -20.23 -10.84
C HIS A 225 -4.81 -21.51 -10.82
N LYS A 226 -5.16 -22.51 -10.02
CA LYS A 226 -4.43 -23.78 -10.01
C LYS A 226 -4.74 -24.55 -11.29
N LEU A 227 -3.72 -25.06 -11.98
CA LEU A 227 -3.88 -25.77 -13.26
C LEU A 227 -4.77 -27.03 -13.18
N THR A 228 -4.84 -27.65 -12.01
CA THR A 228 -5.69 -28.83 -11.73
C THR A 228 -7.13 -28.47 -11.41
N ASN A 229 -7.45 -27.18 -11.29
CA ASN A 229 -8.80 -26.72 -10.99
C ASN A 229 -9.55 -26.43 -12.29
N ASP A 230 -10.30 -27.42 -12.76
CA ASP A 230 -11.08 -27.34 -14.00
C ASP A 230 -12.33 -26.44 -13.88
N GLU A 231 -12.81 -26.20 -12.66
CA GLU A 231 -13.98 -25.35 -12.38
C GLU A 231 -13.77 -23.91 -12.87
N PHE A 232 -12.58 -23.36 -12.63
CA PHE A 232 -12.26 -21.96 -12.97
C PHE A 232 -11.51 -21.80 -14.28
N LYS A 233 -10.99 -22.90 -14.85
CA LYS A 233 -10.18 -22.89 -16.06
C LYS A 233 -10.84 -22.15 -17.24
N PRO A 234 -12.15 -22.30 -17.52
CA PRO A 234 -12.79 -21.61 -18.64
C PRO A 234 -12.85 -20.08 -18.49
N TYR A 235 -12.73 -19.56 -17.26
CA TYR A 235 -12.88 -18.14 -16.96
C TYR A 235 -11.56 -17.37 -16.88
N ARG A 236 -10.43 -18.09 -16.87
CA ARG A 236 -9.10 -17.49 -16.79
C ARG A 236 -8.75 -16.79 -18.11
N SER A 237 -7.95 -15.74 -17.98
CA SER A 237 -7.45 -14.95 -19.10
C SER A 237 -6.06 -14.42 -18.81
N VAL A 238 -5.37 -13.95 -19.85
CA VAL A 238 -4.08 -13.24 -19.71
C VAL A 238 -4.17 -12.09 -18.69
N HIS A 239 -5.31 -11.39 -18.63
CA HIS A 239 -5.51 -10.27 -17.71
C HIS A 239 -5.59 -10.73 -16.26
N THR A 240 -6.31 -11.83 -15.97
CA THR A 240 -6.35 -12.40 -14.62
C THR A 240 -4.96 -12.80 -14.13
N TYR A 241 -4.14 -13.43 -14.98
CA TYR A 241 -2.74 -13.73 -14.66
C TYR A 241 -1.90 -12.48 -14.45
N ASN A 242 -2.08 -11.43 -15.26
CA ASN A 242 -1.40 -10.15 -15.06
C ASN A 242 -1.72 -9.53 -13.70
N TYR A 243 -2.97 -9.64 -13.24
CA TYR A 243 -3.37 -9.17 -11.91
C TYR A 243 -2.71 -9.98 -10.79
N LEU A 244 -2.57 -11.30 -10.95
CA LEU A 244 -1.83 -12.14 -10.01
C LEU A 244 -0.33 -11.78 -9.99
N ILE A 245 0.29 -11.58 -11.15
CA ILE A 245 1.71 -11.17 -11.28
C ILE A 245 1.92 -9.84 -10.57
N LYS A 246 1.02 -8.87 -10.77
CA LYS A 246 1.00 -7.60 -10.04
C LYS A 246 0.90 -7.81 -8.53
N PHE A 247 -0.09 -8.57 -8.08
CA PHE A 247 -0.36 -8.77 -6.66
C PHE A 247 0.78 -9.50 -5.94
N PHE A 248 1.16 -10.69 -6.40
CA PHE A 248 2.22 -11.46 -5.76
C PHE A 248 3.58 -10.81 -5.95
N GLY A 249 3.87 -10.32 -7.15
CA GLY A 249 5.17 -9.75 -7.47
C GLY A 249 5.43 -8.43 -6.75
N PHE A 250 4.57 -7.43 -6.95
CA PHE A 250 4.77 -6.07 -6.44
C PHE A 250 4.18 -5.90 -5.03
N ASP A 251 2.90 -6.22 -4.81
CA ASP A 251 2.28 -5.93 -3.50
C ASP A 251 2.75 -6.87 -2.38
N LYS A 252 3.07 -8.12 -2.72
CA LYS A 252 3.55 -9.14 -1.75
C LYS A 252 5.05 -9.41 -1.81
N ASN A 253 5.78 -8.72 -2.68
CA ASN A 253 7.23 -8.84 -2.85
C ASN A 253 7.71 -10.27 -3.16
N GLN A 254 6.92 -11.06 -3.90
CA GLN A 254 7.23 -12.44 -4.31
C GLN A 254 7.67 -12.48 -5.78
N SER A 255 8.74 -11.77 -6.11
CA SER A 255 9.19 -11.59 -7.50
C SER A 255 9.68 -12.87 -8.18
N SER A 256 10.12 -13.89 -7.44
CA SER A 256 10.42 -15.21 -8.01
C SER A 256 9.15 -15.92 -8.44
N PHE A 257 8.18 -16.04 -7.53
CA PHE A 257 6.89 -16.66 -7.79
C PHE A 257 6.13 -15.95 -8.93
N ALA A 258 6.16 -14.62 -8.97
CA ALA A 258 5.53 -13.85 -10.04
C ALA A 258 6.11 -14.15 -11.44
N ARG A 259 7.38 -14.55 -11.54
CA ARG A 259 7.97 -15.01 -12.82
C ARG A 259 7.56 -16.44 -13.15
N GLU A 260 7.41 -17.30 -12.14
CA GLU A 260 6.92 -18.67 -12.31
C GLU A 260 5.45 -18.68 -12.76
N LEU A 261 4.65 -17.68 -12.39
CA LEU A 261 3.29 -17.48 -12.92
C LEU A 261 3.24 -17.32 -14.45
N LEU A 262 4.32 -16.87 -15.10
CA LEU A 262 4.39 -16.85 -16.57
C LEU A 262 4.35 -18.26 -17.16
N LEU A 263 5.01 -19.20 -16.50
CA LEU A 263 5.04 -20.61 -16.91
C LEU A 263 3.66 -21.24 -16.72
N VAL A 264 2.98 -20.89 -15.62
CA VAL A 264 1.60 -21.32 -15.35
C VAL A 264 0.66 -20.78 -16.41
N MET A 265 0.69 -19.46 -16.66
CA MET A 265 -0.12 -18.81 -17.69
C MET A 265 0.07 -19.45 -19.07
N ASN A 266 1.32 -19.74 -19.46
CA ASN A 266 1.62 -20.38 -20.73
C ASN A 266 1.11 -21.84 -20.78
N LYS A 267 1.25 -22.60 -19.69
CA LYS A 267 0.74 -23.98 -19.60
C LYS A 267 -0.79 -24.03 -19.61
N ASP A 268 -1.45 -23.01 -19.08
CA ASP A 268 -2.91 -22.84 -19.12
C ASP A 268 -3.41 -22.40 -20.50
N GLY A 269 -2.52 -22.10 -21.45
CA GLY A 269 -2.86 -21.77 -22.84
C GLY A 269 -2.93 -20.27 -23.16
N HIS A 270 -2.50 -19.39 -22.25
CA HIS A 270 -2.51 -17.94 -22.45
C HIS A 270 -1.12 -17.39 -22.77
N LYS A 271 -1.06 -16.42 -23.68
CA LYS A 271 0.19 -15.77 -24.11
C LYS A 271 0.42 -14.46 -23.34
N PRO A 272 1.67 -14.16 -22.91
CA PRO A 272 2.01 -12.85 -22.34
C PRO A 272 1.67 -11.69 -23.29
N ASN A 273 1.30 -10.55 -22.72
CA ASN A 273 1.07 -9.31 -23.45
C ASN A 273 1.90 -8.15 -22.86
N ILE A 274 1.73 -6.93 -23.39
CA ILE A 274 2.48 -5.76 -22.94
C ILE A 274 2.26 -5.43 -21.45
N ASP A 275 1.06 -5.68 -20.92
CA ASP A 275 0.81 -5.55 -19.49
C ASP A 275 1.65 -6.54 -18.68
N THR A 276 1.76 -7.78 -19.13
CA THR A 276 2.63 -8.78 -18.48
C THR A 276 4.04 -8.24 -18.36
N ILE A 277 4.61 -7.72 -19.45
CA ILE A 277 5.96 -7.16 -19.47
C ILE A 277 6.08 -5.95 -18.54
N ASN A 278 5.12 -5.02 -18.60
CA ASN A 278 5.12 -3.83 -17.75
C ASN A 278 5.06 -4.18 -16.26
N HIS A 279 4.34 -5.24 -15.88
CA HIS A 279 4.36 -5.74 -14.51
C HIS A 279 5.72 -6.34 -14.14
N LEU A 280 6.36 -7.12 -15.01
CA LEU A 280 7.70 -7.68 -14.78
C LEU A 280 8.78 -6.59 -14.68
N LEU A 281 8.73 -5.57 -15.53
CA LEU A 281 9.60 -4.40 -15.47
C LEU A 281 9.40 -3.63 -14.16
N LYS A 282 8.17 -3.52 -13.67
CA LYS A 282 7.91 -2.94 -12.35
C LYS A 282 8.58 -3.75 -11.23
N LEU A 283 8.71 -5.08 -11.35
CA LEU A 283 9.49 -5.89 -10.39
C LEU A 283 11.00 -5.58 -10.43
N ALA A 284 11.50 -5.07 -11.56
CA ALA A 284 12.89 -4.61 -11.66
C ALA A 284 13.18 -3.37 -10.79
N GLN A 285 12.17 -2.56 -10.49
CA GLN A 285 12.27 -1.51 -9.47
C GLN A 285 12.57 -2.14 -8.09
N THR A 286 11.90 -3.24 -7.74
CA THR A 286 12.09 -3.97 -6.49
C THR A 286 13.50 -4.59 -6.38
N HIS A 287 14.19 -4.82 -7.51
CA HIS A 287 15.60 -5.23 -7.54
C HIS A 287 16.60 -4.14 -7.09
N SER A 288 16.10 -2.96 -6.68
CA SER A 288 16.85 -1.96 -5.91
C SER A 288 16.90 -2.23 -4.39
N HIS A 289 16.16 -3.21 -3.86
CA HIS A 289 16.13 -3.54 -2.43
C HIS A 289 17.35 -4.33 -1.94
N ILE A 290 17.52 -4.36 -0.61
CA ILE A 290 18.61 -4.99 0.17
C ILE A 290 18.92 -6.44 -0.19
N ARG A 291 18.02 -7.12 -0.92
CA ARG A 291 18.12 -8.56 -1.21
C ARG A 291 18.63 -8.93 -2.62
N THR A 292 19.12 -7.96 -3.40
CA THR A 292 19.39 -8.21 -4.83
C THR A 292 20.88 -8.37 -5.13
N ASN A 293 21.22 -9.46 -5.82
CA ASN A 293 22.58 -9.75 -6.32
C ASN A 293 22.73 -9.52 -7.83
N THR A 294 21.63 -9.33 -8.56
CA THR A 294 21.63 -9.11 -10.03
C THR A 294 21.63 -7.64 -10.40
N ASN A 295 22.30 -7.30 -11.51
CA ASN A 295 22.24 -5.97 -12.10
C ASN A 295 20.84 -5.70 -12.69
N THR A 296 20.25 -4.56 -12.35
CA THR A 296 18.88 -4.19 -12.75
C THR A 296 18.74 -4.08 -14.27
N TYR A 297 19.73 -3.49 -14.96
CA TYR A 297 19.70 -3.27 -16.41
C TYR A 297 19.77 -4.57 -17.22
N GLN A 298 20.51 -5.57 -16.72
CA GLN A 298 20.53 -6.90 -17.32
C GLN A 298 19.18 -7.60 -17.22
N VAL A 299 18.46 -7.42 -16.11
CA VAL A 299 17.12 -7.98 -15.94
C VAL A 299 16.13 -7.30 -16.88
N ILE A 300 16.18 -5.97 -16.98
CA ILE A 300 15.37 -5.19 -17.93
C ILE A 300 15.64 -5.66 -19.37
N MET A 301 16.90 -5.79 -19.76
CA MET A 301 17.29 -6.28 -21.08
C MET A 301 16.65 -7.64 -21.40
N LYS A 302 16.64 -8.58 -20.46
CA LYS A 302 15.98 -9.89 -20.66
C LYS A 302 14.48 -9.77 -20.91
N TYR A 303 13.79 -8.85 -20.25
CA TYR A 303 12.36 -8.62 -20.49
C TYR A 303 12.10 -7.93 -21.82
N LEU A 304 12.98 -7.02 -22.27
CA LEU A 304 12.89 -6.42 -23.60
C LEU A 304 13.16 -7.45 -24.70
N GLN A 305 14.14 -8.35 -24.50
CA GLN A 305 14.38 -9.47 -25.41
C GLN A 305 13.18 -10.42 -25.48
N LEU A 306 12.51 -10.63 -24.34
CA LEU A 306 11.26 -11.39 -24.30
C LEU A 306 10.18 -10.74 -25.16
N CYS A 307 10.00 -9.41 -25.09
CA CYS A 307 9.08 -8.68 -25.99
C CYS A 307 9.35 -8.98 -27.45
N GLN A 308 10.62 -8.82 -27.87
CA GLN A 308 11.01 -9.05 -29.26
C GLN A 308 10.75 -10.50 -29.68
N SER A 309 11.10 -11.48 -28.84
CA SER A 309 10.91 -12.90 -29.13
C SER A 309 9.43 -13.31 -29.25
N MET A 310 8.54 -12.60 -28.56
CA MET A 310 7.10 -12.86 -28.53
C MET A 310 6.31 -11.90 -29.43
N ASN A 311 6.99 -11.02 -30.17
CA ASN A 311 6.38 -9.97 -30.98
C ASN A 311 5.37 -9.11 -30.20
N ILE A 312 5.76 -8.68 -29.00
CA ILE A 312 4.98 -7.78 -28.14
C ILE A 312 5.54 -6.37 -28.33
N ASP A 313 4.72 -5.46 -28.86
CA ASP A 313 5.10 -4.06 -29.02
C ASP A 313 5.23 -3.36 -27.66
N ILE A 314 6.27 -2.56 -27.52
CA ILE A 314 6.48 -1.73 -26.33
C ILE A 314 5.71 -0.42 -26.43
N ASN A 315 5.34 0.13 -25.27
CA ASN A 315 4.48 1.30 -25.15
C ASN A 315 5.07 2.37 -24.21
N LEU A 316 4.43 3.53 -24.06
CA LEU A 316 4.94 4.64 -23.22
C LEU A 316 5.03 4.26 -21.73
N SER A 317 4.20 3.33 -21.27
CA SER A 317 4.29 2.76 -19.93
C SER A 317 5.61 2.02 -19.73
N THR A 318 6.14 1.34 -20.76
CA THR A 318 7.42 0.61 -20.72
C THR A 318 8.57 1.55 -20.37
N PHE A 319 8.68 2.68 -21.06
CA PHE A 319 9.66 3.73 -20.75
C PHE A 319 9.52 4.24 -19.33
N SER A 320 8.27 4.45 -18.89
CA SER A 320 7.96 4.90 -17.54
C SER A 320 8.42 3.90 -16.46
N ARG A 321 8.33 2.58 -16.72
CA ARG A 321 8.81 1.52 -15.81
C ARG A 321 10.33 1.39 -15.80
N ILE A 322 10.98 1.61 -16.94
CA ILE A 322 12.45 1.61 -17.03
C ILE A 322 13.00 2.80 -16.24
N TYR A 323 12.41 3.99 -16.40
CA TYR A 323 12.80 5.17 -15.62
C TYR A 323 12.74 4.94 -14.10
N ASP A 324 11.68 4.29 -13.60
CA ASP A 324 11.52 3.93 -12.18
C ASP A 324 12.66 3.07 -11.63
N SER A 325 13.29 2.29 -12.51
CA SER A 325 14.34 1.34 -12.13
C SER A 325 15.73 1.97 -12.08
N ILE A 326 15.86 3.22 -12.56
CA ILE A 326 17.12 3.97 -12.56
C ILE A 326 17.26 4.70 -11.22
N ASN A 327 18.28 4.37 -10.43
CA ASN A 327 18.54 5.07 -9.15
C ASN A 327 19.59 6.18 -9.29
N ASN A 328 20.41 6.14 -10.35
CA ASN A 328 21.51 7.07 -10.54
C ASN A 328 21.02 8.31 -11.32
N ILE A 329 21.27 9.48 -10.76
CA ILE A 329 20.84 10.76 -11.34
C ILE A 329 21.43 11.01 -12.74
N PHE A 330 22.70 10.66 -12.98
CA PHE A 330 23.34 10.80 -14.30
C PHE A 330 22.76 9.84 -15.35
N LEU A 331 22.33 8.65 -14.94
CA LEU A 331 21.66 7.71 -15.85
C LEU A 331 20.22 8.14 -16.15
N LYS A 332 19.53 8.77 -15.20
CA LYS A 332 18.22 9.40 -15.46
C LYS A 332 18.36 10.52 -16.47
N GLU A 333 19.42 11.31 -16.37
CA GLU A 333 19.74 12.33 -17.36
C GLU A 333 20.02 11.74 -18.75
N SER A 334 20.87 10.71 -18.83
CA SER A 334 21.14 10.00 -20.10
C SER A 334 19.86 9.42 -20.71
N PHE A 335 19.00 8.80 -19.89
CA PHE A 335 17.71 8.26 -20.30
C PHE A 335 16.82 9.32 -20.97
N LEU A 336 16.68 10.48 -20.32
CA LEU A 336 15.85 11.55 -20.83
C LEU A 336 16.42 12.14 -22.13
N ASN A 337 17.75 12.25 -22.26
CA ASN A 337 18.40 12.65 -23.50
C ASN A 337 18.11 11.67 -24.66
N HIS A 338 18.08 10.36 -24.38
CA HIS A 338 17.73 9.35 -25.37
C HIS A 338 16.27 9.46 -25.83
N ILE A 339 15.32 9.58 -24.89
CA ILE A 339 13.88 9.83 -25.19
C ILE A 339 13.72 11.07 -26.06
N GLN A 340 14.45 12.14 -25.76
CA GLN A 340 14.39 13.37 -26.53
C GLN A 340 14.92 13.19 -27.96
N ARG A 341 16.04 12.47 -28.13
CA ARG A 341 16.63 12.22 -29.46
C ARG A 341 15.67 11.50 -30.39
N ILE A 342 14.92 10.54 -29.87
CA ILE A 342 13.91 9.80 -30.65
C ILE A 342 12.55 10.50 -30.71
N LYS A 343 12.43 11.69 -30.10
CA LYS A 343 11.20 12.49 -30.02
C LYS A 343 9.99 11.71 -29.48
N LEU A 344 10.18 10.96 -28.39
CA LEU A 344 9.13 10.17 -27.76
C LEU A 344 8.22 11.05 -26.87
N PRO A 345 6.87 10.94 -26.99
CA PRO A 345 5.93 11.63 -26.10
C PRO A 345 6.11 11.26 -24.62
N ILE A 346 5.96 12.24 -23.73
CA ILE A 346 6.09 12.03 -22.28
C ILE A 346 4.71 11.77 -21.67
N SER A 347 4.48 10.55 -21.18
CA SER A 347 3.25 10.23 -20.48
C SER A 347 3.13 10.99 -19.15
N LYS A 348 1.89 11.25 -18.69
CA LYS A 348 1.61 11.90 -17.39
C LYS A 348 2.31 11.18 -16.22
N ASN A 349 2.39 9.86 -16.26
CA ASN A 349 3.09 9.08 -15.24
C ASN A 349 4.60 9.30 -15.24
N LEU A 350 5.24 9.43 -16.40
CA LEU A 350 6.67 9.75 -16.51
C LEU A 350 6.93 11.18 -16.04
N LEU A 351 6.06 12.12 -16.41
CA LEU A 351 6.15 13.52 -16.00
C LEU A 351 6.14 13.69 -14.48
N LEU A 352 5.20 13.05 -13.79
CA LEU A 352 5.12 13.12 -12.32
C LEU A 352 6.40 12.60 -11.62
N LYS A 353 7.10 11.65 -12.23
CA LYS A 353 8.36 11.10 -11.70
C LYS A 353 9.54 12.04 -11.94
N ILE A 354 9.61 12.66 -13.12
CA ILE A 354 10.60 13.70 -13.41
C ILE A 354 10.43 14.86 -12.42
N LEU A 355 9.18 15.24 -12.12
CA LEU A 355 8.88 16.25 -11.12
C LEU A 355 9.34 15.84 -9.71
N ASP A 356 9.10 14.58 -9.30
CA ASP A 356 9.61 14.05 -8.03
C ASP A 356 11.13 14.14 -7.91
N ASP A 357 11.85 13.80 -8.96
CA ASP A 357 13.31 13.91 -8.99
C ASP A 357 13.78 15.37 -8.94
N PHE A 358 13.12 16.27 -9.66
CA PHE A 358 13.46 17.69 -9.63
C PHE A 358 13.24 18.31 -8.23
N MET A 359 12.09 18.03 -7.61
CA MET A 359 11.78 18.49 -6.25
C MET A 359 12.77 17.98 -5.20
N ALA A 360 13.44 16.85 -5.44
CA ALA A 360 14.49 16.36 -4.54
C ALA A 360 15.80 17.17 -4.64
N THR A 361 15.97 18.00 -5.68
CA THR A 361 17.20 18.77 -5.94
C THR A 361 17.14 20.22 -5.48
N THR A 362 15.95 20.78 -5.27
CA THR A 362 15.75 22.16 -4.84
C THR A 362 15.09 22.24 -3.47
N LYS A 363 15.24 23.40 -2.82
CA LYS A 363 14.50 23.76 -1.60
C LYS A 363 13.48 24.86 -1.87
N ASP A 364 13.55 25.51 -3.03
CA ASP A 364 12.66 26.61 -3.37
C ASP A 364 11.43 26.06 -4.12
N THR A 365 10.25 26.28 -3.53
CA THR A 365 8.98 25.89 -4.17
C THR A 365 8.69 26.77 -5.39
N GLY A 366 9.18 28.01 -5.42
CA GLY A 366 9.10 28.89 -6.59
C GLY A 366 9.82 28.30 -7.80
N GLU A 367 11.01 27.71 -7.61
CA GLU A 367 11.72 26.99 -8.67
C GLU A 367 10.93 25.78 -9.17
N VAL A 368 10.24 25.05 -8.27
CA VAL A 368 9.36 23.93 -8.65
C VAL A 368 8.17 24.40 -9.47
N ILE A 369 7.50 25.49 -9.08
CA ILE A 369 6.37 26.06 -9.82
C ILE A 369 6.84 26.56 -11.19
N ASN A 370 7.94 27.31 -11.23
CA ASN A 370 8.55 27.76 -12.48
C ASN A 370 8.94 26.58 -13.37
N PHE A 371 9.44 25.50 -12.78
CA PHE A 371 9.74 24.27 -13.50
C PHE A 371 8.47 23.60 -14.07
N ILE A 372 7.36 23.60 -13.35
CA ILE A 372 6.09 23.06 -13.84
C ILE A 372 5.53 23.94 -14.98
N GLU A 373 5.52 25.26 -14.80
CA GLU A 373 4.88 26.21 -15.72
C GLU A 373 5.70 26.42 -16.98
N ASN A 374 6.99 26.77 -16.83
CA ASN A 374 7.81 27.23 -17.95
C ASN A 374 8.61 26.11 -18.58
N ASP A 375 9.00 25.13 -17.76
CA ASP A 375 9.75 24.01 -18.25
C ASP A 375 8.81 22.91 -18.71
N LEU A 376 8.04 22.28 -17.82
CA LEU A 376 7.09 21.24 -18.21
C LEU A 376 5.84 21.74 -18.95
N GLY A 377 5.66 23.04 -19.19
CA GLY A 377 4.54 23.56 -19.99
C GLY A 377 3.15 23.36 -19.37
N HIS A 378 3.05 23.07 -18.07
CA HIS A 378 1.78 22.84 -17.36
C HIS A 378 1.33 24.09 -16.60
N SER A 379 0.93 25.12 -17.34
CA SER A 379 0.44 26.39 -16.76
C SER A 379 -0.84 26.22 -15.90
N ASN A 380 -1.66 25.20 -16.19
CA ASN A 380 -2.90 24.91 -15.47
C ASN A 380 -2.73 23.93 -14.29
N TRP A 381 -1.52 23.76 -13.75
CA TRP A 381 -1.21 22.79 -12.68
C TRP A 381 -2.07 22.90 -11.43
N LYS A 382 -2.64 24.09 -11.14
CA LYS A 382 -3.59 24.30 -10.03
C LYS A 382 -4.88 23.48 -10.14
N SER A 383 -5.27 23.14 -11.38
CA SER A 383 -6.43 22.29 -11.69
C SER A 383 -6.08 20.81 -11.84
N ASP A 384 -4.80 20.43 -11.87
CA ASP A 384 -4.38 19.04 -11.90
C ASP A 384 -4.05 18.59 -10.48
N SER A 385 -5.00 17.90 -9.84
CA SER A 385 -4.87 17.52 -8.43
C SER A 385 -3.58 16.72 -8.15
N LYS A 386 -3.06 15.94 -9.12
CA LYS A 386 -1.83 15.18 -8.94
C LYS A 386 -0.59 16.08 -8.88
N ILE A 387 -0.54 17.14 -9.70
CA ILE A 387 0.57 18.10 -9.71
C ILE A 387 0.46 19.06 -8.54
N LEU A 388 -0.75 19.57 -8.26
CA LEU A 388 -1.04 20.39 -7.09
C LEU A 388 -0.57 19.71 -5.79
N ASN A 389 -0.89 18.42 -5.63
CA ASN A 389 -0.48 17.63 -4.48
C ASN A 389 1.05 17.53 -4.31
N LYS A 390 1.81 17.56 -5.41
CA LYS A 390 3.29 17.60 -5.37
C LYS A 390 3.79 18.96 -4.88
N VAL A 391 3.19 20.05 -5.34
CA VAL A 391 3.51 21.41 -4.89
C VAL A 391 3.20 21.59 -3.41
N VAL A 392 2.02 21.15 -2.95
CA VAL A 392 1.62 21.17 -1.53
C VAL A 392 2.59 20.36 -0.68
N TYR A 393 2.94 19.15 -1.12
CA TYR A 393 3.93 18.31 -0.44
C TYR A 393 5.29 19.00 -0.31
N HIS A 394 5.81 19.60 -1.40
CA HIS A 394 7.09 20.28 -1.39
C HIS A 394 7.07 21.51 -0.49
N LYS A 395 6.01 22.33 -0.56
CA LYS A 395 5.87 23.51 0.30
C LYS A 395 5.83 23.13 1.79
N ALA A 396 5.12 22.05 2.14
CA ALA A 396 5.11 21.49 3.50
C ALA A 396 6.48 20.95 3.96
N LEU A 397 7.24 20.34 3.06
CA LEU A 397 8.58 19.80 3.34
C LEU A 397 9.59 20.90 3.69
N GLN A 398 9.38 22.13 3.20
CA GLN A 398 10.31 23.26 3.33
C GLN A 398 9.89 24.32 4.37
N ILE A 399 8.87 24.05 5.20
CA ILE A 399 8.48 24.90 6.33
C ILE A 399 9.67 25.10 7.27
N GLN A 400 9.96 26.34 7.65
CA GLN A 400 11.03 26.66 8.60
C GLN A 400 10.54 27.48 9.80
N ARG A 401 9.47 28.24 9.66
CA ARG A 401 8.90 29.12 10.69
C ARG A 401 7.38 28.93 10.79
N ASP A 402 6.80 29.35 11.92
CA ASP A 402 5.34 29.33 12.12
C ASP A 402 4.59 30.12 11.04
N GLU A 403 5.14 31.25 10.57
CA GLU A 403 4.56 31.99 9.46
C GLU A 403 4.44 31.15 8.17
N ASP A 404 5.35 30.19 7.95
CA ASP A 404 5.30 29.33 6.76
C ASP A 404 4.15 28.32 6.84
N VAL A 405 3.77 27.93 8.06
CA VAL A 405 2.58 27.11 8.35
C VAL A 405 1.34 27.91 7.95
N ASP A 406 1.17 29.14 8.47
CA ASP A 406 0.04 29.99 8.13
C ASP A 406 -0.05 30.29 6.62
N ARG A 407 1.09 30.55 5.97
CA ARG A 407 1.15 30.78 4.52
C ARG A 407 0.73 29.54 3.73
N LEU A 408 1.07 28.35 4.21
CA LEU A 408 0.65 27.12 3.56
C LEU A 408 -0.84 26.84 3.78
N TRP A 409 -1.40 27.20 4.94
CA TRP A 409 -2.84 27.09 5.20
C TRP A 409 -3.63 28.01 4.29
N ARG A 410 -3.21 29.27 4.20
CA ARG A 410 -3.82 30.24 3.29
C ARG A 410 -3.77 29.73 1.86
N PHE A 411 -2.62 29.17 1.46
CA PHE A 411 -2.46 28.59 0.13
C PHE A 411 -3.45 27.47 -0.15
N VAL A 412 -3.55 26.45 0.71
CA VAL A 412 -4.47 25.31 0.49
C VAL A 412 -5.96 25.76 0.51
N ASN A 413 -6.27 26.88 1.16
CA ASN A 413 -7.61 27.47 1.19
C ASN A 413 -7.87 28.50 0.06
N GLU A 414 -6.94 28.67 -0.89
CA GLU A 414 -7.16 29.52 -2.07
C GLU A 414 -8.28 28.94 -2.96
N LYS A 415 -9.22 29.79 -3.39
CA LYS A 415 -10.40 29.38 -4.17
C LYS A 415 -10.07 28.80 -5.55
N ASP A 416 -8.87 29.05 -6.06
CA ASP A 416 -8.44 28.65 -7.41
C ASP A 416 -7.72 27.30 -7.44
N LEU A 417 -7.67 26.58 -6.32
CA LEU A 417 -7.03 25.26 -6.22
C LEU A 417 -8.07 24.13 -6.27
N ASP A 418 -7.87 23.14 -7.15
CA ASP A 418 -8.70 21.94 -7.20
C ASP A 418 -8.24 20.92 -6.16
N VAL A 419 -8.52 21.24 -4.89
CA VAL A 419 -8.17 20.42 -3.72
C VAL A 419 -8.99 19.12 -3.72
N ASP A 420 -8.28 17.98 -3.74
CA ASP A 420 -8.88 16.64 -3.66
C ASP A 420 -8.65 15.98 -2.29
N GLU A 421 -9.28 14.81 -2.08
CA GLU A 421 -9.14 14.00 -0.87
C GLU A 421 -7.68 13.66 -0.50
N TYR A 422 -6.75 13.69 -1.46
CA TYR A 422 -5.33 13.40 -1.24
C TYR A 422 -4.49 14.62 -0.88
N THR A 423 -5.06 15.82 -0.89
CA THR A 423 -4.34 17.06 -0.55
C THR A 423 -3.90 17.08 0.89
N LEU A 424 -4.79 16.74 1.82
CA LEU A 424 -4.45 16.61 3.24
C LEU A 424 -3.38 15.53 3.48
N LYS A 425 -3.46 14.41 2.77
CA LYS A 425 -2.41 13.37 2.81
C LYS A 425 -1.06 13.96 2.40
N SER A 426 -1.00 14.67 1.29
CA SER A 426 0.25 15.21 0.73
C SER A 426 0.86 16.27 1.63
N PHE A 427 0.01 17.09 2.23
CA PHE A 427 0.37 18.04 3.26
C PHE A 427 1.02 17.35 4.47
N LEU A 428 0.28 16.47 5.15
CA LEU A 428 0.77 15.77 6.34
C LEU A 428 2.03 14.96 6.05
N GLU A 429 2.16 14.39 4.85
CA GLU A 429 3.37 13.68 4.44
C GLU A 429 4.60 14.58 4.39
N GLY A 430 4.45 15.81 3.88
CA GLY A 430 5.52 16.82 3.82
C GLY A 430 5.96 17.26 5.21
N VAL A 431 5.02 17.61 6.09
CA VAL A 431 5.30 18.00 7.49
C VAL A 431 6.02 16.86 8.23
N ARG A 432 5.51 15.63 8.11
CA ARG A 432 6.11 14.45 8.75
C ARG A 432 7.56 14.21 8.31
N LYS A 433 7.87 14.45 7.02
CA LYS A 433 9.22 14.26 6.46
C LYS A 433 10.15 15.46 6.66
N ASN A 434 9.64 16.61 7.07
CA ASN A 434 10.43 17.79 7.32
C ASN A 434 11.32 17.59 8.56
N LYS A 435 12.63 17.50 8.36
CA LYS A 435 13.62 17.29 9.43
C LYS A 435 13.92 18.56 10.23
N LEU A 436 13.66 19.75 9.67
CA LEU A 436 13.92 21.02 10.37
C LEU A 436 13.01 21.16 11.60
N LEU A 437 11.75 20.73 11.44
CA LEU A 437 10.77 20.69 12.51
C LEU A 437 11.14 19.71 13.66
N ASP A 438 12.09 18.77 13.46
CA ASP A 438 12.57 17.93 14.57
C ASP A 438 13.47 18.72 15.56
N SER A 439 14.06 19.83 15.11
CA SER A 439 15.08 20.57 15.87
C SER A 439 14.56 21.82 16.59
N GLN A 440 13.33 22.24 16.31
CA GLN A 440 12.79 23.55 16.69
C GLN A 440 11.83 23.51 17.90
N HIS A 441 11.87 22.47 18.73
CA HIS A 441 10.96 22.30 19.89
C HIS A 441 9.45 22.29 19.57
N TYR A 442 9.04 22.13 18.31
CA TYR A 442 7.64 21.98 17.93
C TYR A 442 7.14 20.54 18.16
N SER A 443 5.94 20.40 18.72
CA SER A 443 5.17 19.16 18.64
C SER A 443 4.69 18.97 17.20
N LYS A 444 5.39 18.12 16.45
CA LYS A 444 4.97 17.74 15.08
C LYS A 444 3.61 17.08 15.08
N ALA A 445 3.29 16.26 16.09
CA ALA A 445 2.00 15.60 16.14
C ALA A 445 0.87 16.62 16.35
N MET A 446 1.06 17.62 17.20
CA MET A 446 0.08 18.68 17.42
C MET A 446 -0.08 19.59 16.21
N LEU A 447 1.02 19.93 15.52
CA LEU A 447 0.95 20.62 14.24
C LEU A 447 0.15 19.81 13.23
N MET A 448 0.44 18.52 13.08
CA MET A 448 -0.29 17.64 12.17
C MET A 448 -1.79 17.54 12.52
N LEU A 449 -2.10 17.48 13.83
CA LEU A 449 -3.47 17.47 14.32
C LEU A 449 -4.19 18.79 14.03
N SER A 450 -3.51 19.93 14.18
CA SER A 450 -4.10 21.23 13.88
C SER A 450 -4.43 21.38 12.39
N ILE A 451 -3.58 20.85 11.49
CA ILE A 451 -3.90 20.80 10.05
C ILE A 451 -5.16 19.97 9.84
N TYR A 452 -5.17 18.77 10.40
CA TYR A 452 -6.27 17.83 10.21
C TYR A 452 -7.61 18.40 10.70
N VAL A 453 -7.63 19.06 11.85
CA VAL A 453 -8.85 19.65 12.43
C VAL A 453 -9.32 20.88 11.64
N ASN A 454 -8.40 21.66 11.06
CA ASN A 454 -8.73 22.90 10.34
C ASN A 454 -9.03 22.69 8.85
N VAL A 455 -8.63 21.56 8.27
CA VAL A 455 -8.91 21.22 6.89
C VAL A 455 -10.33 20.66 6.76
N TYR A 456 -11.03 21.05 5.69
CA TYR A 456 -12.44 20.72 5.42
C TYR A 456 -12.83 19.28 5.76
N ASP A 457 -13.96 19.11 6.47
CA ASP A 457 -14.47 17.83 6.98
C ASP A 457 -14.59 16.74 5.89
N SER A 458 -14.70 17.10 4.61
CA SER A 458 -14.81 16.17 3.47
C SER A 458 -13.48 15.53 3.01
N LEU A 459 -12.32 15.98 3.53
CA LEU A 459 -10.99 15.53 3.09
C LEU A 459 -10.37 14.47 4.03
N SER A 460 -11.13 14.00 5.02
CA SER A 460 -10.70 13.10 6.10
C SER A 460 -10.85 11.60 5.76
N ASN A 461 -11.45 11.24 4.63
CA ASN A 461 -11.76 9.85 4.24
C ASN A 461 -10.52 9.03 3.79
N VAL A 462 -9.31 9.61 3.83
CA VAL A 462 -8.08 8.93 3.41
C VAL A 462 -7.37 8.28 4.60
N LEU A 463 -7.37 6.94 4.65
CA LEU A 463 -6.69 6.12 5.68
C LEU A 463 -5.26 6.57 6.04
N ARG A 464 -4.51 7.08 5.04
CA ARG A 464 -3.12 7.50 5.22
C ARG A 464 -2.97 8.74 6.12
N VAL A 465 -3.99 9.60 6.18
CA VAL A 465 -4.04 10.76 7.08
C VAL A 465 -3.94 10.29 8.54
N TYR A 466 -4.83 9.40 8.95
CA TYR A 466 -4.82 8.79 10.30
C TYR A 466 -3.53 8.01 10.56
N GLN A 467 -3.02 7.28 9.57
CA GLN A 467 -1.74 6.60 9.70
C GLN A 467 -0.61 7.57 10.06
N PHE A 468 -0.50 8.70 9.37
CA PHE A 468 0.56 9.67 9.62
C PHE A 468 0.44 10.31 11.00
N LEU A 469 -0.77 10.66 11.42
CA LEU A 469 -1.04 11.18 12.77
C LEU A 469 -0.60 10.19 13.86
N LEU A 470 -1.06 8.93 13.76
CA LEU A 470 -0.74 7.89 14.74
C LEU A 470 0.76 7.58 14.79
N GLU A 471 1.44 7.53 13.64
CA GLU A 471 2.88 7.27 13.59
C GLU A 471 3.70 8.37 14.26
N GLU A 472 3.30 9.64 14.10
CA GLU A 472 4.01 10.77 14.71
C GLU A 472 3.72 10.90 16.20
N LEU A 473 2.47 10.71 16.65
CA LEU A 473 2.09 10.66 18.07
C LEU A 473 2.91 9.61 18.85
N VAL A 474 3.09 8.43 18.26
CA VAL A 474 3.91 7.37 18.88
C VAL A 474 5.39 7.78 18.93
N ARG A 475 5.92 8.39 17.85
CA ARG A 475 7.32 8.85 17.82
C ARG A 475 7.56 9.92 18.87
N GLU A 476 6.62 10.83 19.04
CA GLU A 476 6.70 11.91 20.02
C GLU A 476 6.63 11.36 21.45
N SER A 477 5.75 10.39 21.71
CA SER A 477 5.71 9.68 23.00
C SER A 477 7.02 8.95 23.34
N GLU A 478 7.75 8.46 22.33
CA GLU A 478 9.07 7.85 22.50
C GLU A 478 10.14 8.91 22.86
N ARG A 479 10.04 10.14 22.32
CA ARG A 479 10.99 11.23 22.56
C ARG A 479 10.73 11.95 23.87
N GLU A 480 9.45 12.18 24.19
CA GLU A 480 9.00 12.92 25.34
C GLU A 480 7.94 12.13 26.12
N PRO A 481 8.37 11.19 26.99
CA PRO A 481 7.45 10.34 27.77
C PRO A 481 6.49 11.12 28.68
N ARG A 482 6.79 12.38 29.00
CA ARG A 482 5.89 13.26 29.77
C ARG A 482 4.56 13.49 29.06
N LEU A 483 4.57 13.49 27.72
CA LEU A 483 3.37 13.66 26.89
C LEU A 483 2.61 12.35 26.65
N LEU A 484 3.03 11.22 27.24
CA LEU A 484 2.46 9.90 26.96
C LEU A 484 0.95 9.85 27.19
N GLY A 485 0.44 10.40 28.29
CA GLY A 485 -0.99 10.39 28.58
C GLY A 485 -1.79 11.17 27.54
N ILE A 486 -1.30 12.35 27.14
CA ILE A 486 -1.92 13.19 26.11
C ILE A 486 -1.87 12.50 24.75
N ASN A 487 -0.70 12.02 24.33
CA ASN A 487 -0.54 11.34 23.06
C ASN A 487 -1.37 10.05 23.00
N THR A 488 -1.56 9.36 24.12
CA THR A 488 -2.46 8.20 24.21
C THR A 488 -3.92 8.62 24.07
N PHE A 489 -4.35 9.70 24.72
CA PHE A 489 -5.69 10.25 24.56
C PHE A 489 -5.95 10.68 23.12
N ILE A 490 -5.05 11.45 22.51
CA ILE A 490 -5.16 11.91 21.12
C ILE A 490 -5.15 10.70 20.17
N ALA A 491 -4.26 9.72 20.35
CA ALA A 491 -4.24 8.53 19.51
C ALA A 491 -5.57 7.76 19.56
N ARG A 492 -6.21 7.69 20.75
CA ARG A 492 -7.54 7.09 20.90
C ARG A 492 -8.64 7.92 20.24
N GLY A 493 -8.57 9.25 20.32
CA GLY A 493 -9.46 10.16 19.57
C GLY A 493 -9.33 10.01 18.06
N VAL A 494 -8.11 9.91 17.54
CA VAL A 494 -7.81 9.66 16.11
C VAL A 494 -8.35 8.28 15.68
N VAL A 495 -8.22 7.24 16.52
CA VAL A 495 -8.83 5.92 16.26
C VAL A 495 -10.36 5.99 16.22
N TYR A 496 -10.96 6.74 17.15
CA TYR A 496 -12.40 6.96 17.20
C TYR A 496 -12.92 7.64 15.92
N GLU A 497 -12.29 8.72 15.49
CA GLU A 497 -12.68 9.43 14.27
C GLU A 497 -12.47 8.61 13.01
N ALA A 498 -11.29 7.97 12.88
CA ALA A 498 -11.03 7.05 11.77
C ALA A 498 -12.11 5.96 11.68
N SER A 499 -12.64 5.51 12.82
CA SER A 499 -13.70 4.50 12.84
C SER A 499 -15.01 5.00 12.25
N GLY A 500 -15.37 6.26 12.50
CA GLY A 500 -16.54 6.91 11.91
C GLY A 500 -16.33 7.23 10.44
N GLU A 501 -15.29 7.99 10.12
CA GLU A 501 -15.03 8.53 8.77
C GLU A 501 -14.70 7.44 7.73
N LEU A 502 -14.01 6.38 8.15
CA LEU A 502 -13.66 5.26 7.27
C LEU A 502 -14.63 4.07 7.38
N LEU A 503 -15.69 4.19 8.21
CA LEU A 503 -16.65 3.12 8.49
C LEU A 503 -15.96 1.81 8.92
N LEU A 504 -15.02 1.90 9.87
CA LEU A 504 -14.27 0.73 10.32
C LEU A 504 -15.14 -0.20 11.18
N PRO A 505 -15.07 -1.53 11.00
CA PRO A 505 -15.83 -2.47 11.81
C PRO A 505 -15.35 -2.47 13.27
N SER A 506 -16.26 -2.39 14.23
CA SER A 506 -15.96 -2.33 15.67
C SER A 506 -16.04 -3.68 16.39
N GLU A 507 -16.20 -4.78 15.66
CA GLU A 507 -16.43 -6.12 16.21
C GLU A 507 -15.34 -6.59 17.17
N ILE A 508 -15.75 -7.26 18.24
CA ILE A 508 -14.86 -7.90 19.22
C ILE A 508 -14.98 -9.41 19.09
N THR A 509 -13.85 -10.09 18.90
CA THR A 509 -13.79 -11.55 18.90
C THR A 509 -13.73 -12.05 20.34
N GLN A 510 -14.70 -12.87 20.74
CA GLN A 510 -14.67 -13.58 22.00
C GLN A 510 -14.07 -14.98 21.82
N TYR A 511 -13.04 -15.30 22.61
CA TYR A 511 -12.45 -16.63 22.65
C TYR A 511 -13.13 -17.46 23.75
N GLY A 512 -13.12 -18.79 23.61
CA GLY A 512 -13.82 -19.74 24.51
C GLY A 512 -13.44 -19.69 26.00
N ASN A 513 -12.41 -18.93 26.38
CA ASN A 513 -11.95 -18.74 27.76
C ASN A 513 -12.38 -17.36 28.32
N SER A 514 -13.46 -16.77 27.82
CA SER A 514 -13.93 -15.39 28.14
C SER A 514 -12.93 -14.27 27.82
N LYS A 515 -11.79 -14.58 27.20
CA LYS A 515 -10.83 -13.59 26.71
C LYS A 515 -11.42 -12.89 25.50
N ARG A 516 -11.41 -11.56 25.51
CA ARG A 516 -11.84 -10.70 24.39
C ARG A 516 -10.61 -10.20 23.64
N SER A 517 -10.67 -10.17 22.31
CA SER A 517 -9.67 -9.47 21.51
C SER A 517 -9.89 -7.96 21.58
N ALA A 518 -8.88 -7.17 21.19
CA ALA A 518 -9.13 -5.78 20.77
C ALA A 518 -10.19 -5.75 19.64
N SER A 519 -10.90 -4.62 19.52
CA SER A 519 -11.87 -4.40 18.45
C SER A 519 -11.20 -4.36 17.07
N GLU A 520 -11.95 -4.73 16.02
CA GLU A 520 -11.38 -4.87 14.67
C GLU A 520 -10.87 -3.54 14.09
N ASN A 521 -11.54 -2.42 14.35
CA ASN A 521 -11.09 -1.07 13.98
C ASN A 521 -9.68 -0.76 14.52
N TYR A 522 -9.43 -1.06 15.79
CA TYR A 522 -8.13 -0.89 16.41
C TYR A 522 -7.08 -1.83 15.77
N LYS A 523 -7.43 -3.10 15.55
CA LYS A 523 -6.53 -4.06 14.86
C LYS A 523 -6.17 -3.61 13.45
N ILE A 524 -7.13 -3.04 12.70
CA ILE A 524 -6.89 -2.48 11.36
C ILE A 524 -5.87 -1.34 11.44
N LEU A 525 -6.13 -0.32 12.28
CA LEU A 525 -5.22 0.83 12.42
C LEU A 525 -3.85 0.43 12.98
N ARG A 526 -3.79 -0.58 13.85
CA ARG A 526 -2.55 -1.15 14.35
C ARG A 526 -1.71 -1.80 13.25
N ARG A 527 -2.36 -2.50 12.30
CA ARG A 527 -1.68 -3.07 11.11
C ARG A 527 -1.21 -1.96 10.16
N VAL A 528 -2.08 -0.98 9.90
CA VAL A 528 -1.81 0.14 8.98
C VAL A 528 -0.64 0.98 9.47
N SER A 529 -0.57 1.28 10.77
CA SER A 529 0.54 2.01 11.41
C SER A 529 1.82 1.19 11.60
N CYS A 530 1.93 0.02 10.94
CA CYS A 530 3.12 -0.85 10.98
C CYS A 530 3.59 -1.20 12.41
N GLY A 531 2.65 -1.44 13.34
CA GLY A 531 2.95 -1.79 14.72
C GLY A 531 3.40 -0.61 15.59
N LYS A 532 3.22 0.64 15.16
CA LYS A 532 3.44 1.82 16.02
C LYS A 532 2.43 1.89 17.16
N LEU A 533 1.16 1.59 16.90
CA LEU A 533 0.18 1.46 17.97
C LEU A 533 0.53 0.37 19.00
N GLU A 534 1.14 -0.74 18.57
CA GLU A 534 1.65 -1.77 19.49
C GLU A 534 2.79 -1.26 20.38
N LYS A 535 3.62 -0.36 19.86
CA LYS A 535 4.64 0.31 20.67
C LYS A 535 4.01 1.23 21.69
N LEU A 536 2.99 2.00 21.31
CA LEU A 536 2.25 2.83 22.26
C LEU A 536 1.61 1.98 23.36
N GLU A 537 0.94 0.86 23.00
CA GLU A 537 0.42 -0.11 23.98
C GLU A 537 1.50 -0.57 24.96
N ALA A 538 2.68 -0.93 24.45
CA ALA A 538 3.80 -1.36 25.28
C ALA A 538 4.25 -0.28 26.26
N ILE A 539 4.41 0.95 25.76
CA ILE A 539 4.85 2.09 26.57
C ILE A 539 3.82 2.41 27.66
N THR A 540 2.52 2.42 27.32
CA THR A 540 1.42 2.62 28.28
C THR A 540 1.34 1.50 29.32
N ASP A 541 1.47 0.23 28.92
CA ASP A 541 1.47 -0.92 29.83
C ASP A 541 2.64 -0.87 30.82
N ILE A 542 3.85 -0.53 30.34
CA ILE A 542 5.04 -0.36 31.19
C ILE A 542 4.82 0.80 32.16
N TYR A 543 4.32 1.95 31.69
CA TYR A 543 4.00 3.10 32.54
C TYR A 543 3.02 2.71 33.65
N ASN A 544 1.89 2.10 33.29
CA ASN A 544 0.86 1.72 34.26
C ASN A 544 1.38 0.75 35.32
N LYS A 545 2.19 -0.25 34.95
CA LYS A 545 2.83 -1.17 35.90
C LYS A 545 3.84 -0.50 36.81
N MET A 546 4.53 0.52 36.33
CA MET A 546 5.45 1.31 37.17
C MET A 546 4.66 2.20 38.14
N MET A 547 3.57 2.80 37.67
CA MET A 547 2.73 3.69 38.47
C MET A 547 1.81 2.96 39.46
N GLU A 548 1.49 1.68 39.24
CA GLU A 548 0.75 0.85 40.21
C GLU A 548 1.43 0.81 41.60
N LYS A 549 2.75 1.04 41.65
CA LYS A 549 3.52 1.16 42.90
C LYS A 549 3.35 2.51 43.62
N PHE A 550 2.78 3.50 42.95
CA PHE A 550 2.56 4.86 43.43
C PHE A 550 1.05 5.13 43.46
N SER A 551 0.44 4.90 44.63
CA SER A 551 -1.02 4.87 44.87
C SER A 551 -1.78 6.14 44.45
N GLU A 552 -1.07 7.25 44.22
CA GLU A 552 -1.64 8.58 43.98
C GLU A 552 -1.75 8.94 42.48
N VAL A 553 -1.21 8.12 41.56
CA VAL A 553 -1.23 8.45 40.12
C VAL A 553 -2.21 7.56 39.36
N ALA A 554 -3.20 8.19 38.72
CA ALA A 554 -4.16 7.52 37.86
C ALA A 554 -3.46 6.81 36.69
N ALA A 555 -3.85 5.56 36.42
CA ALA A 555 -3.37 4.80 35.28
C ALA A 555 -3.83 5.44 33.96
N ILE A 556 -2.94 5.45 32.96
CA ILE A 556 -3.28 5.89 31.61
C ILE A 556 -4.17 4.82 30.97
N THR A 557 -5.32 5.22 30.44
CA THR A 557 -6.21 4.31 29.73
C THR A 557 -5.50 3.70 28.50
N GLU A 558 -5.58 2.39 28.36
CA GLU A 558 -4.88 1.65 27.30
C GLU A 558 -5.36 2.06 25.89
N PRO A 559 -4.46 2.13 24.89
CA PRO A 559 -4.80 2.59 23.54
C PRO A 559 -5.91 1.83 22.82
N HIS A 560 -6.11 0.55 23.16
CA HIS A 560 -7.07 -0.34 22.48
C HIS A 560 -8.44 -0.38 23.18
N LYS A 561 -8.61 0.31 24.31
CA LYS A 561 -9.90 0.41 24.99
C LYS A 561 -10.84 1.34 24.22
N PRO A 562 -12.16 1.06 24.19
CA PRO A 562 -13.15 1.95 23.58
C PRO A 562 -13.04 3.37 24.13
N PHE A 563 -13.35 4.35 23.29
CA PHE A 563 -13.36 5.76 23.67
C PHE A 563 -14.66 6.05 24.44
N SER A 564 -14.56 6.55 25.67
CA SER A 564 -15.73 6.79 26.53
C SER A 564 -16.50 8.05 26.13
N GLU A 565 -17.73 8.21 26.61
CA GLU A 565 -18.55 9.40 26.33
C GLU A 565 -17.90 10.69 26.85
N ASP A 566 -17.29 10.65 28.04
CA ASP A 566 -16.56 11.78 28.61
C ASP A 566 -15.35 12.16 27.74
N GLU A 567 -14.63 11.14 27.24
CA GLU A 567 -13.49 11.34 26.32
C GLU A 567 -13.93 11.91 24.97
N ILE A 568 -15.09 11.50 24.47
CA ILE A 568 -15.71 12.08 23.26
C ILE A 568 -15.98 13.57 23.47
N GLN A 569 -16.58 13.96 24.60
CA GLN A 569 -16.84 15.38 24.90
C GLN A 569 -15.54 16.18 25.03
N MET A 570 -14.52 15.63 25.70
CA MET A 570 -13.19 16.25 25.79
C MET A 570 -12.54 16.41 24.41
N TRP A 571 -12.66 15.39 23.56
CA TRP A 571 -12.14 15.40 22.20
C TRP A 571 -12.81 16.47 21.33
N GLN A 572 -14.14 16.60 21.39
CA GLN A 572 -14.84 17.66 20.66
C GLN A 572 -14.43 19.04 21.14
N LYS A 573 -14.32 19.26 22.46
CA LYS A 573 -13.82 20.53 23.04
C LYS A 573 -12.42 20.87 22.55
N LEU A 574 -11.53 19.87 22.49
CA LEU A 574 -10.19 20.03 21.94
C LEU A 574 -10.24 20.50 20.48
N LYS A 575 -10.97 19.79 19.61
CA LYS A 575 -11.08 20.18 18.20
C LYS A 575 -11.64 21.59 18.02
N SER A 576 -12.65 21.96 18.81
CA SER A 576 -13.21 23.32 18.80
C SER A 576 -12.17 24.37 19.20
N SER A 577 -11.35 24.12 20.23
CA SER A 577 -10.27 25.06 20.59
C SER A 577 -9.22 25.22 19.49
N ILE A 578 -8.81 24.11 18.86
CA ILE A 578 -7.86 24.14 17.73
C ILE A 578 -8.42 24.94 16.55
N LYS A 579 -9.74 24.83 16.27
CA LYS A 579 -10.41 25.60 15.21
C LYS A 579 -10.46 27.11 15.49
N ILE A 580 -10.54 27.51 16.77
CA ILE A 580 -10.64 28.92 17.17
C ILE A 580 -9.26 29.58 17.19
N ASP A 581 -8.28 28.92 17.80
CA ASP A 581 -7.00 29.55 18.11
C ASP A 581 -6.07 29.61 16.89
N ASN A 582 -6.27 28.74 15.88
CA ASN A 582 -5.35 28.53 14.75
C ASN A 582 -3.86 28.33 15.16
N ASN A 583 -3.59 28.12 16.46
CA ASN A 583 -2.25 28.09 17.04
C ASN A 583 -2.06 26.78 17.84
N ALA A 584 -1.35 25.83 17.25
CA ALA A 584 -1.17 24.49 17.79
C ALA A 584 -0.43 24.47 19.14
N ALA A 585 0.51 25.40 19.36
CA ALA A 585 1.38 25.42 20.53
C ALA A 585 0.68 25.90 21.81
N GLU A 586 -0.31 26.79 21.67
CA GLU A 586 -1.07 27.35 22.80
C GLU A 586 -2.21 26.41 23.23
N SER A 587 -2.79 25.68 22.28
CA SER A 587 -3.76 24.62 22.54
C SER A 587 -3.14 23.41 23.27
N GLU A 588 -1.86 23.08 23.03
CA GLU A 588 -1.14 22.01 23.72
C GLU A 588 -0.96 22.29 25.23
N ARG A 589 -0.51 23.51 25.58
CA ARG A 589 -0.41 23.96 26.98
C ARG A 589 -1.78 24.03 27.67
N SER A 590 -2.80 24.48 26.95
CA SER A 590 -4.17 24.54 27.46
C SER A 590 -4.77 23.15 27.70
N LEU A 591 -4.44 22.16 26.86
CA LEU A 591 -4.79 20.74 27.05
C LEU A 591 -4.07 20.12 28.25
N LEU A 592 -2.75 20.35 28.36
CA LEU A 592 -1.92 19.92 29.49
C LEU A 592 -2.53 20.37 30.83
N ILE A 593 -3.02 21.61 30.89
CA ILE A 593 -3.63 22.19 32.08
C ILE A 593 -5.06 21.67 32.31
N LYS A 594 -5.89 21.55 31.26
CA LYS A 594 -7.31 21.17 31.40
C LYS A 594 -7.56 19.67 31.55
N ALA A 595 -6.70 18.81 31.00
CA ALA A 595 -6.95 17.37 30.98
C ALA A 595 -6.57 16.67 32.32
N GLN A 596 -5.99 17.38 33.29
CA GLN A 596 -5.47 16.81 34.54
C GLN A 596 -4.54 15.59 34.32
N ILE A 597 -3.91 15.51 33.14
CA ILE A 597 -3.03 14.39 32.79
C ILE A 597 -1.69 14.63 33.48
N HIS A 598 -1.47 13.92 34.58
CA HIS A 598 -0.24 14.02 35.38
C HIS A 598 1.00 13.71 34.52
N CYS A 599 1.85 14.70 34.33
CA CYS A 599 3.14 14.58 33.66
C CYS A 599 4.17 14.05 34.64
N VAL A 600 4.29 12.72 34.78
CA VAL A 600 5.35 12.12 35.60
C VAL A 600 6.58 11.87 34.72
N PRO A 601 7.79 12.33 35.11
CA PRO A 601 9.01 12.02 34.38
C PRO A 601 9.29 10.52 34.44
N LEU A 602 9.01 9.80 33.34
CA LEU A 602 9.29 8.38 33.20
C LEU A 602 10.60 8.16 32.44
N THR A 603 11.46 7.28 32.98
CA THR A 603 12.54 6.64 32.20
C THR A 603 12.12 5.21 31.87
N ILE A 604 11.77 4.95 30.61
CA ILE A 604 11.43 3.60 30.14
C ILE A 604 12.71 2.74 30.16
N PRO A 605 12.73 1.58 30.83
CA PRO A 605 13.91 0.73 30.85
C PRO A 605 14.32 0.30 29.43
N PRO A 606 15.62 0.38 29.07
CA PRO A 606 16.11 -0.03 27.77
C PRO A 606 15.68 -1.47 27.42
N GLY A 607 15.10 -1.65 26.23
CA GLY A 607 14.66 -2.96 25.73
C GLY A 607 13.35 -3.51 26.34
N ALA A 608 12.70 -2.82 27.29
CA ALA A 608 11.41 -3.27 27.85
C ALA A 608 10.29 -3.32 26.79
N VAL A 609 10.23 -2.29 25.93
CA VAL A 609 9.29 -2.22 24.79
C VAL A 609 9.53 -3.39 23.83
N ASP A 610 10.79 -3.72 23.54
CA ASP A 610 11.12 -4.82 22.64
C ASP A 610 10.78 -6.19 23.25
N LYS A 611 10.99 -6.38 24.56
CA LYS A 611 10.55 -7.58 25.28
C LYS A 611 9.03 -7.75 25.21
N TYR A 612 8.26 -6.67 25.43
CA TYR A 612 6.80 -6.69 25.30
C TYR A 612 6.39 -7.11 23.88
N ARG A 613 6.98 -6.47 22.85
CA ARG A 613 6.69 -6.77 21.45
C ARG A 613 7.06 -8.21 21.09
N GLN A 614 8.20 -8.72 21.54
CA GLN A 614 8.57 -10.12 21.33
C GLN A 614 7.56 -11.08 21.98
N ALA A 615 7.07 -10.77 23.18
CA ALA A 615 6.04 -11.58 23.83
C ALA A 615 4.72 -11.58 23.05
N GLN A 616 4.30 -10.43 22.51
CA GLN A 616 3.11 -10.34 21.66
C GLN A 616 3.31 -11.06 20.32
N LEU A 617 4.46 -10.87 19.66
CA LEU A 617 4.82 -11.57 18.43
C LEU A 617 4.75 -13.09 18.61
N ARG A 618 5.32 -13.64 19.69
CA ARG A 618 5.23 -15.08 20.00
C ARG A 618 3.78 -15.57 20.12
N LYS A 619 2.90 -14.78 20.74
CA LYS A 619 1.46 -15.11 20.83
C LYS A 619 0.83 -15.17 19.44
N TYR A 620 1.10 -14.19 18.57
CA TYR A 620 0.58 -14.19 17.21
C TYR A 620 1.15 -15.31 16.34
N GLU A 621 2.45 -15.58 16.45
CA GLU A 621 3.12 -16.66 15.74
C GLU A 621 2.56 -18.03 16.14
N THR A 622 2.28 -18.24 17.42
CA THR A 622 1.65 -19.48 17.90
C THR A 622 0.27 -19.68 17.28
N VAL A 623 -0.57 -18.64 17.25
CA VAL A 623 -1.90 -18.71 16.63
C VAL A 623 -1.80 -18.99 15.13
N ARG A 624 -0.90 -18.28 14.43
CA ARG A 624 -0.66 -18.48 12.99
C ARG A 624 -0.11 -19.86 12.67
N ALA A 625 0.82 -20.38 13.48
CA ALA A 625 1.38 -21.72 13.30
C ALA A 625 0.28 -22.78 13.41
N ARG A 626 -0.64 -22.61 14.36
CA ARG A 626 -1.81 -23.50 14.50
C ARG A 626 -2.73 -23.44 13.29
N GLU A 627 -3.08 -22.24 12.81
CA GLU A 627 -3.90 -22.08 11.60
C GLU A 627 -3.23 -22.71 10.36
N ARG A 628 -1.91 -22.56 10.22
CA ARG A 628 -1.14 -23.19 9.14
C ARG A 628 -1.12 -24.71 9.25
N SER A 629 -0.94 -25.27 10.45
CA SER A 629 -1.00 -26.73 10.66
C SER A 629 -2.35 -27.27 10.22
N ASN A 630 -3.44 -26.66 10.69
CA ASN A 630 -4.80 -27.06 10.31
C ASN A 630 -5.01 -27.00 8.78
N LYS A 631 -4.49 -25.96 8.12
CA LYS A 631 -4.58 -25.80 6.67
C LYS A 631 -3.77 -26.87 5.91
N MET A 632 -2.61 -27.24 6.42
CA MET A 632 -1.79 -28.31 5.84
C MET A 632 -2.46 -29.68 6.02
N GLU A 633 -3.05 -29.93 7.20
CA GLU A 633 -3.75 -31.18 7.51
C GLU A 633 -5.01 -31.39 6.67
N LEU A 634 -5.78 -30.33 6.42
CA LEU A 634 -6.98 -30.37 5.58
C LEU A 634 -6.66 -30.37 4.07
N GLY A 635 -5.46 -29.95 3.69
CA GLY A 635 -5.12 -29.58 2.33
C GLY A 635 -5.47 -28.12 2.03
N VAL A 636 -4.58 -27.42 1.30
CA VAL A 636 -4.68 -25.98 1.03
C VAL A 636 -5.98 -25.62 0.32
N GLU A 637 -6.40 -26.43 -0.66
CA GLU A 637 -7.60 -26.19 -1.46
C GLU A 637 -8.89 -26.36 -0.64
N GLU A 638 -9.04 -27.50 0.04
CA GLU A 638 -10.25 -27.79 0.81
C GLU A 638 -10.42 -26.82 1.98
N HIS A 639 -9.32 -26.46 2.65
CA HIS A 639 -9.34 -25.39 3.64
C HIS A 639 -9.80 -24.06 3.03
N THR A 640 -9.32 -23.69 1.85
CA THR A 640 -9.71 -22.45 1.17
C THR A 640 -11.20 -22.46 0.82
N ARG A 641 -11.70 -23.57 0.26
CA ARG A 641 -13.13 -23.75 -0.06
C ARG A 641 -14.01 -23.65 1.19
N GLN A 642 -13.60 -24.27 2.30
CA GLN A 642 -14.30 -24.16 3.58
C GLN A 642 -14.32 -22.71 4.09
N GLN A 643 -13.21 -21.97 4.00
CA GLN A 643 -13.15 -20.56 4.39
C GLN A 643 -14.03 -19.68 3.51
N MET A 644 -14.08 -19.93 2.20
CA MET A 644 -14.96 -19.19 1.29
C MET A 644 -16.44 -19.44 1.62
N ARG A 645 -16.84 -20.70 1.88
CA ARG A 645 -18.21 -21.04 2.28
C ARG A 645 -18.61 -20.42 3.61
N THR A 646 -17.78 -20.59 4.63
CA THR A 646 -18.07 -20.09 6.00
C THR A 646 -18.14 -18.56 6.08
N ARG A 647 -17.53 -17.84 5.12
CA ARG A 647 -17.57 -16.38 5.03
C ARG A 647 -18.57 -15.86 4.00
N GLY A 648 -19.39 -16.73 3.40
CA GLY A 648 -20.39 -16.34 2.39
C GLY A 648 -19.79 -15.82 1.08
N ILE A 649 -18.55 -16.21 0.78
CA ILE A 649 -17.85 -15.77 -0.44
C ILE A 649 -18.20 -16.66 -1.62
N TYR A 650 -18.38 -17.97 -1.40
CA TYR A 650 -18.71 -18.92 -2.46
C TYR A 650 -19.54 -20.06 -1.90
N ASP A 651 -20.69 -20.32 -2.52
CA ASP A 651 -21.47 -21.53 -2.27
C ASP A 651 -21.54 -22.34 -3.57
N SER A 652 -20.95 -23.53 -3.55
CA SER A 652 -20.85 -24.40 -4.72
C SER A 652 -22.10 -25.27 -4.93
N ARG A 653 -23.14 -25.09 -4.11
CA ARG A 653 -24.33 -25.96 -4.12
C ARG A 653 -25.29 -25.72 -5.29
N GLU A 654 -25.11 -24.64 -6.06
CA GLU A 654 -26.00 -24.34 -7.20
C GLU A 654 -25.48 -24.85 -8.56
N ASN A 655 -24.22 -25.30 -8.67
CA ASN A 655 -23.62 -25.76 -9.94
C ASN A 655 -23.45 -27.29 -10.07
N MET A 656 -23.86 -28.08 -9.08
CA MET A 656 -24.12 -29.50 -9.34
C MET A 656 -25.55 -29.60 -9.85
N GLY A 657 -25.67 -29.77 -11.16
CA GLY A 657 -26.91 -30.18 -11.80
C GLY A 657 -27.55 -31.28 -10.98
N VAL A 658 -28.79 -31.02 -10.58
CA VAL A 658 -29.65 -31.99 -9.94
C VAL A 658 -29.93 -33.08 -10.98
N ASP A 659 -29.09 -34.12 -11.00
CA ASP A 659 -29.54 -35.45 -11.36
C ASP A 659 -30.48 -35.90 -10.25
N LYS A 660 -31.74 -35.47 -10.37
CA LYS A 660 -32.88 -36.16 -9.76
C LYS A 660 -32.97 -37.49 -10.49
N ASP A 661 -32.28 -38.49 -9.97
CA ASP A 661 -32.72 -39.88 -9.98
C ASP A 661 -31.73 -40.70 -9.16
N ASN A 662 -32.08 -40.89 -7.89
CA ASN A 662 -32.11 -42.20 -7.26
C ASN A 662 -32.67 -42.03 -5.86
N GLY A 663 -33.87 -42.59 -5.68
CA GLY A 663 -34.59 -42.57 -4.43
C GLY A 663 -33.90 -43.40 -3.36
N GLU A 664 -33.91 -42.87 -2.15
CA GLU A 664 -34.00 -43.69 -0.94
C GLU A 664 -35.10 -43.09 -0.07
N GLU A 665 -36.18 -43.86 0.06
CA GLU A 665 -37.25 -43.68 1.02
C GLU A 665 -36.68 -43.66 2.44
N ILE A 666 -36.86 -42.55 3.16
CA ILE A 666 -36.82 -42.57 4.62
C ILE A 666 -38.25 -42.53 5.13
N ILE A 667 -38.66 -43.70 5.60
CA ILE A 667 -39.93 -44.02 6.24
C ILE A 667 -40.18 -43.11 7.44
N ASN A 668 -41.27 -42.34 7.37
CA ASN A 668 -41.94 -41.77 8.54
C ASN A 668 -42.56 -42.91 9.36
N LYS A 669 -42.08 -43.11 10.59
CA LYS A 669 -42.90 -43.68 11.66
C LYS A 669 -42.83 -42.78 12.89
N ASN A 670 -43.97 -42.14 13.14
CA ASN A 670 -44.38 -41.58 14.42
C ASN A 670 -44.11 -42.56 15.57
N LEU A 671 -43.85 -42.03 16.76
CA LEU A 671 -44.64 -42.36 17.95
C LEU A 671 -44.38 -41.35 19.07
N ASP A 672 -45.49 -40.70 19.45
CA ASP A 672 -45.73 -39.95 20.66
C ASP A 672 -45.41 -40.73 21.95
N THR A 673 -45.36 -39.97 23.07
CA THR A 673 -45.47 -40.28 24.53
C THR A 673 -44.23 -39.83 25.31
N VAL A 674 -44.27 -38.97 26.34
CA VAL A 674 -45.32 -38.27 27.13
C VAL A 674 -44.82 -36.86 27.44
#